data_AF-A0A6L3A5Q3-F1
#
_entry.id   AF-A0A6L3A5Q3-F1
#
_cell.length_a   1.000
_cell.length_b   1.000
_cell.length_c   1.000
_cell.angle_alpha   90.00
_cell.angle_beta   90.00
_cell.angle_gamma   90.00
#
_symmetry.space_group_name_H-M   'P 1'
#
loop_
_entity.id
_entity.type
_entity.pdbx_description
1 polymer ?
#
loop_
_entity_poly.entity_id
_entity_poly.type
_entity_poly.pdbx_seq_one_letter_code
_entity_poly.pdbx_strand_id
1 'polypeptide(L)'
;METVQERSRDVSTRLESHLRRHPALSDRIYRQLLIALHTRGIATVDAIHDEARTRAGRESRPNLDDPNRAERDRLDELDRVWLHELIREHVCRHFTVEDLDDLVNLTVKREEVHLIEDLATQREVSFRALSQQLQTFAALPEGETKLEQAEVLGTRVSLTRHFISDDLDYIGVAKKFLRVRDFAELTKRMVSTDKAVGKIGGKAGGMLLAYHILQQTESRAKPFLPVALPESYFIRSDLIEEFMRINRLGEWQNQKYKPIDQVANEYPLIKGVFRNGDFPVEIMQSLRRILAEVNTHPLIVRSSSLLEDRFGTAFSGKYASVFVANQGDLESRLHALLGAIAEVYASTLAPDPIQYRREHNLIDYQEDMAVIIQKVVGVQYRHYLLPLFAGVAFSRNEYRWTPRIRREDGLMRLVMGLGTRAVDRVGSDYPRMVALGAPTLRPESSALDIIRYSQRTVDVINLEANRFEAVRLADLLDPSQPFPMLDRIVSVRREEGLYPPTSVLVEGDPSSLYITFDKLLSGGVFAPHVKDMLHRLEEAYGQPVDMEFASDGEMFYVLQCRPLSQAEQSQAVSIPSDVPEADVLFSADRYVRSGWVSGIEYIVYVDPVAYDRVETRERRVAIGRVVGRLNHVLPRRKFILIGPGRWGSNDIRLGVPVRYADIHHSRMLIEVARQKGGYVPEVSFGTHFFQDLVEARIDYLPLYPDAEGIRFNEGFFQQARNLLPHLLPEDADLQQEVRVIDVRAASRGRTLTVAMDGNSDRALAFLGA
;
A
#
# COMPACT_ATOMS: atom_id res chain seq x y z
N MET A 1 -19.06 61.51 -6.04
CA MET A 1 -18.21 61.65 -7.24
C MET A 1 -16.75 61.40 -6.92
N GLU A 2 -16.20 61.96 -5.84
CA GLU A 2 -14.81 61.68 -5.38
C GLU A 2 -14.51 60.19 -5.21
N THR A 3 -15.39 59.41 -4.57
CA THR A 3 -15.21 57.96 -4.35
C THR A 3 -15.19 57.09 -5.61
N VAL A 4 -15.82 57.52 -6.71
CA VAL A 4 -15.83 56.78 -7.99
C VAL A 4 -14.57 57.10 -8.81
N GLN A 5 -14.12 58.36 -8.76
CA GLN A 5 -12.87 58.79 -9.40
C GLN A 5 -11.63 58.18 -8.72
N GLU A 6 -11.65 58.08 -7.39
CA GLU A 6 -10.57 57.45 -6.62
C GLU A 6 -10.45 55.96 -6.96
N ARG A 7 -11.58 55.22 -6.93
CA ARG A 7 -11.63 53.80 -7.30
C ARG A 7 -11.18 53.53 -8.74
N SER A 8 -11.60 54.36 -9.69
CA SER A 8 -11.17 54.25 -11.09
C SER A 8 -9.65 54.46 -11.25
N ARG A 9 -9.05 55.33 -10.43
CA ARG A 9 -7.61 55.60 -10.45
C ARG A 9 -6.81 54.44 -9.86
N ASP A 10 -7.33 53.80 -8.81
CA ASP A 10 -6.72 52.63 -8.20
C ASP A 10 -6.72 51.43 -9.15
N VAL A 11 -7.85 51.16 -9.83
CA VAL A 11 -7.96 50.08 -10.82
C VAL A 11 -7.03 50.31 -12.01
N SER A 12 -6.93 51.54 -12.52
CA SER A 12 -6.01 51.89 -13.60
C SER A 12 -4.56 51.65 -13.19
N THR A 13 -4.16 52.14 -12.02
CA THR A 13 -2.80 51.96 -11.49
C THR A 13 -2.47 50.48 -11.28
N ARG A 14 -3.45 49.69 -10.81
CA ARG A 14 -3.29 48.26 -10.62
C ARG A 14 -3.15 47.51 -11.95
N LEU A 15 -3.95 47.84 -12.96
CA LEU A 15 -3.86 47.23 -14.29
C LEU A 15 -2.51 47.51 -14.94
N GLU A 16 -2.02 48.75 -14.87
CA GLU A 16 -0.67 49.07 -15.35
C GLU A 16 0.42 48.29 -14.61
N SER A 17 0.28 48.10 -13.30
CA SER A 17 1.21 47.30 -12.50
C SER A 17 1.25 45.84 -12.99
N HIS A 18 0.08 45.25 -13.27
CA HIS A 18 -0.03 43.91 -13.84
C HIS A 18 0.57 43.78 -15.23
N LEU A 19 0.27 44.72 -16.13
CA LEU A 19 0.81 44.74 -17.49
C LEU A 19 2.33 44.91 -17.49
N ARG A 20 2.89 45.71 -16.56
CA ARG A 20 4.33 45.84 -16.37
C ARG A 20 4.97 44.57 -15.80
N ARG A 21 4.28 43.84 -14.92
CA ARG A 21 4.75 42.58 -14.36
C ARG A 21 4.68 41.42 -15.37
N HIS A 22 3.71 41.46 -16.30
CA HIS A 22 3.46 40.40 -17.29
C HIS A 22 3.37 40.94 -18.73
N PRO A 23 4.43 41.57 -19.27
CA PRO A 23 4.37 42.25 -20.57
C PRO A 23 4.04 41.30 -21.73
N ALA A 24 4.53 40.05 -21.68
CA ALA A 24 4.27 39.04 -22.70
C ALA A 24 2.80 38.57 -22.74
N LEU A 25 2.03 38.83 -21.68
CA LEU A 25 0.63 38.41 -21.55
C LEU A 25 -0.36 39.55 -21.75
N SER A 26 0.11 40.75 -22.10
CA SER A 26 -0.72 41.95 -22.26
C SER A 26 -1.96 41.69 -23.13
N ASP A 27 -1.77 41.18 -24.35
CA ASP A 27 -2.88 40.93 -25.29
C ASP A 27 -3.87 39.88 -24.75
N ARG A 28 -3.39 38.85 -24.03
CA ARG A 28 -4.26 37.84 -23.41
C ARG A 28 -5.04 38.43 -22.24
N ILE A 29 -4.41 39.25 -21.40
CA ILE A 29 -5.06 39.95 -20.29
C ILE A 29 -6.18 40.83 -20.84
N TYR A 30 -5.91 41.65 -21.87
CA TYR A 30 -6.92 42.48 -22.51
C TYR A 30 -8.07 41.65 -23.10
N ARG A 31 -7.77 40.54 -23.77
CA ARG A 31 -8.81 39.62 -24.27
C ARG A 31 -9.69 39.05 -23.15
N GLN A 32 -9.12 38.64 -22.03
CA GLN A 32 -9.91 38.11 -20.90
C GLN A 32 -10.75 39.20 -20.23
N LEU A 33 -10.22 40.42 -20.13
CA LEU A 33 -11.00 41.58 -19.64
C LEU A 33 -12.19 41.88 -20.57
N LEU A 34 -11.98 41.81 -21.89
CA LEU A 34 -13.05 41.96 -22.88
C LEU A 34 -14.12 40.88 -22.75
N ILE A 35 -13.72 39.61 -22.60
CA ILE A 35 -14.65 38.50 -22.35
C ILE A 35 -15.44 38.75 -21.06
N ALA A 36 -14.79 39.17 -19.98
CA ALA A 36 -15.48 39.44 -18.72
C ALA A 36 -16.45 40.62 -18.81
N LEU A 37 -16.13 41.68 -19.55
CA LEU A 37 -17.06 42.78 -19.84
C LEU A 37 -18.32 42.26 -20.57
N HIS A 38 -18.14 41.36 -21.53
CA HIS A 38 -19.24 40.75 -22.27
C HIS A 38 -20.10 39.83 -21.39
N THR A 39 -19.47 38.91 -20.65
CA THR A 39 -20.18 37.95 -19.79
C THR A 39 -20.91 38.64 -18.63
N ARG A 40 -20.40 39.77 -18.13
CA ARG A 40 -21.07 40.60 -17.11
C ARG A 40 -22.18 41.49 -17.70
N GLY A 41 -22.40 41.48 -19.02
CA GLY A 41 -23.39 42.30 -19.70
C GLY A 41 -23.08 43.80 -19.73
N ILE A 42 -21.83 44.19 -19.49
CA ILE A 42 -21.40 45.59 -19.45
C ILE A 42 -21.29 46.16 -20.87
N ALA A 43 -20.68 45.41 -21.78
CA ALA A 43 -20.53 45.77 -23.19
C ALA A 43 -20.31 44.51 -24.03
N THR A 44 -20.83 44.46 -25.27
CA THR A 44 -20.58 43.32 -26.15
C THR A 44 -19.19 43.39 -26.78
N VAL A 45 -18.62 42.22 -27.11
CA VAL A 45 -17.35 42.13 -27.83
C VAL A 45 -17.40 42.98 -29.11
N ASP A 46 -18.46 42.81 -29.90
CA ASP A 46 -18.64 43.53 -31.16
C ASP A 46 -18.79 45.04 -30.95
N ALA A 47 -19.53 45.49 -29.92
CA ALA A 47 -19.70 46.92 -29.64
C ALA A 47 -18.36 47.61 -29.33
N ILE A 48 -17.50 46.96 -28.54
CA ILE A 48 -16.17 47.50 -28.23
C ILE A 48 -15.26 47.48 -29.48
N HIS A 49 -15.34 46.44 -30.30
CA HIS A 49 -14.57 46.35 -31.54
C HIS A 49 -15.00 47.40 -32.58
N ASP A 50 -16.30 47.64 -32.73
CA ASP A 50 -16.85 48.66 -33.64
C ASP A 50 -16.52 50.08 -33.17
N GLU A 51 -16.56 50.34 -31.86
CA GLU A 51 -16.13 51.63 -31.30
C GLU A 51 -14.62 51.85 -31.51
N ALA A 52 -13.79 50.81 -31.32
CA ALA A 52 -12.35 50.89 -31.56
C ALA A 52 -12.04 51.27 -33.01
N ARG A 53 -12.74 50.67 -33.97
CA ARG A 53 -12.61 50.99 -35.41
C ARG A 53 -13.07 52.40 -35.73
N THR A 54 -14.20 52.82 -35.17
CA THR A 54 -14.72 54.17 -35.37
C THR A 54 -13.72 55.21 -34.87
N ARG A 55 -13.11 55.00 -33.71
CA ARG A 55 -12.03 55.87 -33.17
C ARG A 55 -10.74 55.80 -33.98
N ALA A 56 -10.47 54.68 -34.65
CA ALA A 56 -9.38 54.54 -35.61
C ALA A 56 -9.67 55.19 -36.99
N GLY A 57 -10.84 55.81 -37.17
CA GLY A 57 -11.23 56.50 -38.42
C GLY A 57 -11.75 55.57 -39.52
N ARG A 58 -12.23 54.37 -39.16
CA ARG A 58 -12.78 53.37 -40.09
C ARG A 58 -14.31 53.39 -40.06
N GLU A 59 -14.94 53.09 -41.19
CA GLU A 59 -16.42 53.03 -41.28
C GLU A 59 -16.98 51.86 -40.45
N SER A 60 -18.10 52.13 -39.76
CA SER A 60 -18.89 51.13 -39.03
C SER A 60 -19.57 50.16 -39.99
N ARG A 61 -19.57 48.86 -39.67
CA ARG A 61 -20.12 47.82 -40.56
C ARG A 61 -21.59 47.51 -40.26
N PRO A 62 -22.37 47.13 -41.28
CA PRO A 62 -23.67 46.49 -41.08
C PRO A 62 -23.50 44.98 -40.85
N ASN A 63 -24.01 44.51 -39.70
CA ASN A 63 -24.41 43.15 -39.32
C ASN A 63 -23.42 41.99 -39.63
N LEU A 64 -22.67 41.56 -38.61
CA LEU A 64 -21.70 40.44 -38.63
C LEU A 64 -22.33 39.03 -38.51
N ASP A 65 -23.65 38.93 -38.30
CA ASP A 65 -24.37 37.67 -38.04
C ASP A 65 -24.81 36.88 -39.30
N ASP A 66 -24.31 37.21 -40.51
CA ASP A 66 -24.59 36.41 -41.71
C ASP A 66 -23.66 35.18 -41.79
N PRO A 67 -24.16 33.94 -41.56
CA PRO A 67 -23.33 32.73 -41.58
C PRO A 67 -22.72 32.43 -42.97
N ASN A 68 -23.15 33.13 -44.02
CA ASN A 68 -22.63 32.97 -45.39
C ASN A 68 -21.64 34.08 -45.80
N ARG A 69 -21.31 35.02 -44.90
CA ARG A 69 -20.27 36.06 -45.11
C ARG A 69 -19.20 35.98 -44.03
N ALA A 70 -18.42 34.90 -44.04
CA ALA A 70 -17.25 34.77 -43.17
C ALA A 70 -16.06 35.58 -43.73
N GLU A 71 -16.01 36.88 -43.47
CA GLU A 71 -14.80 37.69 -43.68
C GLU A 71 -13.84 37.56 -42.49
N ARG A 72 -12.57 37.25 -42.76
CA ARG A 72 -11.52 37.16 -41.73
C ARG A 72 -10.89 38.52 -41.49
N ASP A 73 -11.34 39.23 -40.46
CA ASP A 73 -10.80 40.53 -40.07
C ASP A 73 -9.41 40.39 -39.42
N ARG A 74 -8.39 41.03 -40.01
CA ARG A 74 -7.10 41.28 -39.32
C ARG A 74 -7.14 42.69 -38.75
N LEU A 75 -7.28 42.81 -37.43
CA LEU A 75 -7.02 44.05 -36.70
C LEU A 75 -5.57 44.47 -36.93
N ASP A 76 -5.35 45.72 -37.35
CA ASP A 76 -4.02 46.29 -37.46
C ASP A 76 -3.53 46.84 -36.12
N GLU A 77 -2.32 47.41 -36.08
CA GLU A 77 -1.75 47.92 -34.83
C GLU A 77 -2.55 49.09 -34.24
N LEU A 78 -3.13 49.95 -35.10
CA LEU A 78 -3.89 51.13 -34.65
C LEU A 78 -5.23 50.72 -34.03
N ASP A 79 -5.93 49.74 -34.63
CA ASP A 79 -7.16 49.17 -34.06
C ASP A 79 -6.91 48.56 -32.68
N ARG A 80 -5.78 47.87 -32.49
CA ARG A 80 -5.42 47.24 -31.20
C ARG A 80 -5.16 48.26 -30.10
N VAL A 81 -4.52 49.38 -30.42
CA VAL A 81 -4.28 50.46 -29.44
C VAL A 81 -5.62 51.01 -28.93
N TRP A 82 -6.55 51.32 -29.83
CA TRP A 82 -7.87 51.81 -29.45
C TRP A 82 -8.70 50.76 -28.71
N LEU A 83 -8.60 49.49 -29.12
CA LEU A 83 -9.25 48.38 -28.42
C LEU A 83 -8.76 48.28 -26.96
N HIS A 84 -7.44 48.33 -26.73
CA HIS A 84 -6.88 48.28 -25.38
C HIS A 84 -7.27 49.49 -24.53
N GLU A 85 -7.33 50.70 -25.11
CA GLU A 85 -7.84 51.90 -24.43
C GLU A 85 -9.30 51.75 -24.02
N LEU A 86 -10.17 51.32 -24.94
CA LEU A 86 -11.60 51.16 -24.67
C LEU A 86 -11.88 50.10 -23.60
N ILE A 87 -11.15 48.98 -23.64
CA ILE A 87 -11.21 47.96 -22.59
C ILE A 87 -10.77 48.58 -21.25
N ARG A 88 -9.68 49.34 -21.23
CA ARG A 88 -9.19 50.02 -20.02
C ARG A 88 -10.23 50.98 -19.45
N GLU A 89 -10.84 51.81 -20.29
CA GLU A 89 -11.91 52.74 -19.88
C GLU A 89 -13.08 52.00 -19.21
N HIS A 90 -13.56 50.91 -19.83
CA HIS A 90 -14.67 50.12 -19.29
C HIS A 90 -14.30 49.41 -18.00
N VAL A 91 -13.11 48.78 -17.94
CA VAL A 91 -12.63 48.09 -16.74
C VAL A 91 -12.50 49.07 -15.57
N CYS A 92 -11.89 50.24 -15.78
CA CYS A 92 -11.73 51.25 -14.72
C CYS A 92 -13.07 51.78 -14.18
N ARG A 93 -14.13 51.79 -14.98
CA ARG A 93 -15.47 52.22 -14.56
C ARG A 93 -16.25 51.15 -13.81
N HIS A 94 -16.05 49.87 -14.15
CA HIS A 94 -16.97 48.80 -13.75
C HIS A 94 -16.34 47.70 -12.89
N PHE A 95 -15.02 47.59 -12.82
CA PHE A 95 -14.33 46.55 -12.05
C PHE A 95 -13.82 47.09 -10.72
N THR A 96 -13.63 46.19 -9.76
CA THR A 96 -12.88 46.47 -8.53
C THR A 96 -11.41 46.09 -8.72
N VAL A 97 -10.55 46.52 -7.80
CA VAL A 97 -9.14 46.06 -7.76
C VAL A 97 -9.06 44.55 -7.56
N GLU A 98 -9.95 43.98 -6.74
CA GLU A 98 -10.05 42.54 -6.49
C GLU A 98 -10.50 41.78 -7.74
N ASP A 99 -11.54 42.25 -8.44
CA ASP A 99 -12.01 41.67 -9.70
C ASP A 99 -10.88 41.59 -10.74
N LEU A 100 -10.11 42.68 -10.84
CA LEU A 100 -8.99 42.79 -11.76
C LEU A 100 -7.85 41.83 -11.37
N ASP A 101 -7.48 41.82 -10.09
CA ASP A 101 -6.45 40.92 -9.57
C ASP A 101 -6.81 39.46 -9.83
N ASP A 102 -8.05 39.08 -9.55
CA ASP A 102 -8.53 37.71 -9.76
C ASP A 102 -8.50 37.30 -11.23
N LEU A 103 -8.96 38.16 -12.14
CA LEU A 103 -8.98 37.86 -13.57
C LEU A 103 -7.57 37.80 -14.18
N VAL A 104 -6.69 38.72 -13.80
CA VAL A 104 -5.29 38.69 -14.24
C VAL A 104 -4.60 37.46 -13.68
N ASN A 105 -4.76 37.16 -12.38
CA ASN A 105 -4.19 35.97 -11.75
C ASN A 105 -4.68 34.69 -12.43
N LEU A 106 -5.98 34.60 -12.77
CA LEU A 106 -6.55 33.48 -13.51
C LEU A 106 -5.91 33.34 -14.90
N THR A 107 -5.72 34.45 -15.60
CA THR A 107 -5.09 34.48 -16.94
C THR A 107 -3.64 33.99 -16.88
N VAL A 108 -2.87 34.48 -15.90
CA VAL A 108 -1.48 34.07 -15.69
C VAL A 108 -1.42 32.58 -15.32
N LYS A 109 -2.27 32.12 -14.40
CA LYS A 109 -2.35 30.70 -14.03
C LYS A 109 -2.64 29.81 -15.24
N ARG A 110 -3.58 30.22 -16.10
CA ARG A 110 -3.95 29.45 -17.30
C ARG A 110 -2.77 29.34 -18.27
N GLU A 111 -2.01 30.43 -18.46
CA GLU A 111 -0.80 30.37 -19.28
C GLU A 111 0.23 29.41 -18.73
N GLU A 112 0.53 29.54 -17.44
CA GLU A 112 1.54 28.73 -16.77
C GLU A 112 1.17 27.23 -16.82
N VAL A 113 -0.11 26.89 -16.66
CA VAL A 113 -0.62 25.52 -16.80
C VAL A 113 -0.43 24.99 -18.21
N HIS A 114 -0.72 25.77 -19.25
CA HIS A 114 -0.49 25.36 -20.63
C HIS A 114 1.01 25.14 -20.92
N LEU A 115 1.88 26.04 -20.45
CA LEU A 115 3.33 25.89 -20.60
C LEU A 115 3.84 24.63 -19.89
N ILE A 116 3.33 24.32 -18.69
CA ILE A 116 3.67 23.10 -17.97
C ILE A 116 3.23 21.87 -18.76
N GLU A 117 2.02 21.86 -19.31
CA GLU A 117 1.50 20.73 -20.09
C GLU A 117 2.31 20.50 -21.38
N ASP A 118 2.61 21.58 -22.11
CA ASP A 118 3.44 21.53 -23.30
C ASP A 118 4.85 20.99 -22.97
N LEU A 119 5.45 21.42 -21.85
CA LEU A 119 6.76 20.93 -21.41
C LEU A 119 6.70 19.46 -20.95
N ALA A 120 5.68 19.08 -20.18
CA ALA A 120 5.55 17.73 -19.62
C ALA A 120 5.31 16.65 -20.69
N THR A 121 4.75 17.03 -21.85
CA THR A 121 4.49 16.13 -22.98
C THR A 121 5.67 15.98 -23.94
N GLN A 122 6.69 16.84 -23.83
CA GLN A 122 7.92 16.73 -24.62
C GLN A 122 8.73 15.49 -24.20
N ARG A 123 9.25 14.77 -25.21
CA ARG A 123 10.05 13.55 -24.98
C ARG A 123 11.40 13.82 -24.31
N GLU A 124 12.01 14.98 -24.57
CA GLU A 124 13.35 15.35 -24.09
C GLU A 124 13.31 16.69 -23.34
N VAL A 125 12.42 16.80 -22.35
CA VAL A 125 12.36 17.99 -21.49
C VAL A 125 13.44 17.95 -20.42
N SER A 126 14.13 19.08 -20.23
CA SER A 126 15.04 19.25 -19.09
C SER A 126 14.26 19.23 -17.78
N PHE A 127 14.68 18.38 -16.84
CA PHE A 127 14.09 18.35 -15.49
C PHE A 127 14.17 19.73 -14.83
N ARG A 128 15.27 20.46 -15.01
CA ARG A 128 15.44 21.80 -14.45
C ARG A 128 14.43 22.79 -15.03
N ALA A 129 14.19 22.75 -16.35
CA ALA A 129 13.22 23.62 -17.00
C ALA A 129 11.80 23.37 -16.49
N LEU A 130 11.36 22.10 -16.47
CA LEU A 130 10.02 21.74 -15.99
C LEU A 130 9.86 22.02 -14.49
N SER A 131 10.88 21.72 -13.68
CA SER A 131 10.88 22.02 -12.25
C SER A 131 10.78 23.53 -12.00
N GLN A 132 11.56 24.36 -12.71
CA GLN A 132 11.49 25.81 -12.59
C GLN A 132 10.11 26.34 -12.96
N GLN A 133 9.50 25.83 -14.03
CA GLN A 133 8.15 26.23 -14.43
C GLN A 133 7.10 25.85 -13.36
N LEU A 134 7.21 24.67 -12.77
CA LEU A 134 6.37 24.26 -11.64
C LEU A 134 6.55 25.16 -10.41
N GLN A 135 7.79 25.59 -10.11
CA GLN A 135 8.04 26.54 -9.02
C GLN A 135 7.43 27.92 -9.30
N THR A 136 7.52 28.41 -10.54
CA THR A 136 6.86 29.65 -10.96
C THR A 136 5.37 29.58 -10.72
N PHE A 137 4.72 28.49 -11.15
CA PHE A 137 3.29 28.28 -10.94
C PHE A 137 2.92 28.18 -9.44
N ALA A 138 3.73 27.49 -8.65
CA ALA A 138 3.50 27.33 -7.22
C ALA A 138 3.63 28.64 -6.44
N ALA A 139 4.47 29.57 -6.90
CA ALA A 139 4.65 30.89 -6.31
C ALA A 139 3.48 31.87 -6.60
N LEU A 140 2.60 31.55 -7.55
CA LEU A 140 1.42 32.37 -7.82
C LEU A 140 0.44 32.35 -6.63
N PRO A 141 -0.35 33.40 -6.39
CA PRO A 141 -1.37 33.39 -5.35
C PRO A 141 -2.45 32.33 -5.61
N GLU A 142 -2.97 31.65 -4.57
CA GLU A 142 -4.08 30.70 -4.77
C GLU A 142 -5.35 31.38 -5.27
N GLY A 143 -5.61 32.62 -4.82
CA GLY A 143 -6.81 33.40 -5.16
C GLY A 143 -8.11 32.70 -4.72
N GLU A 144 -9.24 33.42 -4.81
CA GLU A 144 -10.56 32.81 -4.60
C GLU A 144 -11.01 32.07 -5.86
N THR A 145 -10.74 32.67 -7.03
CA THR A 145 -11.08 32.11 -8.34
C THR A 145 -10.11 31.00 -8.75
N LYS A 146 -10.63 29.79 -8.95
CA LYS A 146 -9.89 28.59 -9.37
C LYS A 146 -10.08 28.33 -10.85
N LEU A 147 -9.04 27.80 -11.50
CA LEU A 147 -9.17 27.25 -12.86
C LEU A 147 -10.22 26.13 -12.88
N GLU A 148 -10.97 26.04 -13.99
CA GLU A 148 -11.92 24.96 -14.17
C GLU A 148 -11.21 23.61 -14.15
N GLN A 149 -11.89 22.56 -13.64
CA GLN A 149 -11.26 21.25 -13.54
C GLN A 149 -10.81 20.71 -14.91
N ALA A 150 -11.61 20.94 -15.95
CA ALA A 150 -11.31 20.49 -17.31
C ALA A 150 -9.99 21.09 -17.85
N GLU A 151 -9.67 22.34 -17.49
CA GLU A 151 -8.46 23.04 -17.95
C GLU A 151 -7.18 22.50 -17.30
N VAL A 152 -7.27 21.92 -16.09
CA VAL A 152 -6.09 21.49 -15.33
C VAL A 152 -5.92 19.97 -15.36
N LEU A 153 -6.96 19.22 -15.76
CA LEU A 153 -6.95 17.77 -15.72
C LEU A 153 -5.96 17.18 -16.73
N GLY A 154 -5.83 17.78 -17.92
CA GLY A 154 -4.80 17.43 -18.91
C GLY A 154 -3.41 17.54 -18.33
N THR A 155 -3.10 18.70 -17.74
CA THR A 155 -1.81 18.96 -17.07
C THR A 155 -1.54 18.01 -15.91
N ARG A 156 -2.52 17.71 -15.04
CA ARG A 156 -2.36 16.73 -13.96
C ARG A 156 -2.04 15.34 -14.49
N VAL A 157 -2.71 14.92 -15.56
CA VAL A 157 -2.45 13.64 -16.22
C VAL A 157 -1.03 13.62 -16.79
N SER A 158 -0.63 14.66 -17.52
CA SER A 158 0.72 14.78 -18.10
C SER A 158 1.82 14.78 -17.03
N LEU A 159 1.64 15.51 -15.93
CA LEU A 159 2.58 15.52 -14.80
C LEU A 159 2.62 14.17 -14.07
N THR A 160 1.48 13.54 -13.83
CA THR A 160 1.41 12.21 -13.19
C THR A 160 2.16 11.19 -14.03
N ARG A 161 1.93 11.22 -15.36
CA ARG A 161 2.61 10.36 -16.32
C ARG A 161 4.11 10.62 -16.34
N HIS A 162 4.52 11.89 -16.35
CA HIS A 162 5.93 12.26 -16.40
C HIS A 162 6.70 11.88 -15.13
N PHE A 163 6.15 12.15 -13.95
CA PHE A 163 6.88 12.04 -12.69
C PHE A 163 6.63 10.75 -11.91
N ILE A 164 5.45 10.13 -12.04
CA ILE A 164 4.99 9.10 -11.10
C ILE A 164 4.73 7.76 -11.78
N SER A 165 3.75 7.68 -12.67
CA SER A 165 3.33 6.40 -13.27
C SER A 165 2.61 6.58 -14.60
N ASP A 166 2.86 5.67 -15.54
CA ASP A 166 2.14 5.57 -16.81
C ASP A 166 0.87 4.69 -16.72
N ASP A 167 0.62 4.07 -15.57
CA ASP A 167 -0.51 3.20 -15.33
C ASP A 167 -1.84 3.97 -15.37
N LEU A 168 -2.76 3.54 -16.22
CA LEU A 168 -4.01 4.25 -16.48
C LEU A 168 -4.95 4.24 -15.28
N ASP A 169 -4.96 3.16 -14.49
CA ASP A 169 -5.81 3.05 -13.31
C ASP A 169 -5.27 3.97 -12.20
N TYR A 170 -3.96 3.97 -11.99
CA TYR A 170 -3.30 4.93 -11.09
C TYR A 170 -3.58 6.38 -11.51
N ILE A 171 -3.38 6.73 -12.79
CA ILE A 171 -3.66 8.07 -13.33
C ILE A 171 -5.14 8.43 -13.13
N GLY A 172 -6.04 7.46 -13.31
CA GLY A 172 -7.48 7.61 -13.12
C GLY A 172 -7.87 8.10 -11.73
N VAL A 173 -7.18 7.61 -10.70
CA VAL A 173 -7.34 8.04 -9.31
C VAL A 173 -6.56 9.33 -9.05
N ALA A 174 -5.27 9.35 -9.40
CA ALA A 174 -4.33 10.42 -9.10
C ALA A 174 -4.79 11.79 -9.61
N LYS A 175 -5.35 11.88 -10.82
CA LYS A 175 -5.84 13.15 -11.39
C LYS A 175 -6.94 13.83 -10.57
N LYS A 176 -7.65 13.08 -9.72
CA LYS A 176 -8.71 13.59 -8.83
C LYS A 176 -8.12 14.26 -7.58
N PHE A 177 -7.00 13.75 -7.07
CA PHE A 177 -6.45 14.12 -5.77
C PHE A 177 -5.14 14.92 -5.85
N LEU A 178 -4.27 14.63 -6.84
CA LEU A 178 -3.04 15.37 -7.06
C LEU A 178 -3.33 16.69 -7.79
N ARG A 179 -2.76 17.78 -7.28
CA ARG A 179 -2.80 19.13 -7.82
C ARG A 179 -1.45 19.46 -8.45
N VAL A 180 -1.44 20.41 -9.39
CA VAL A 180 -0.20 20.87 -10.05
C VAL A 180 0.87 21.32 -9.03
N ARG A 181 0.44 21.95 -7.92
CA ARG A 181 1.34 22.40 -6.83
C ARG A 181 2.02 21.25 -6.10
N ASP A 182 1.37 20.09 -6.01
CA ASP A 182 1.95 18.92 -5.32
C ASP A 182 3.20 18.43 -6.09
N PHE A 183 3.21 18.58 -7.41
CA PHE A 183 4.39 18.28 -8.24
C PHE A 183 5.53 19.28 -8.01
N ALA A 184 5.25 20.54 -7.69
CA ALA A 184 6.29 21.51 -7.36
C ALA A 184 6.99 21.15 -6.03
N GLU A 185 6.26 20.63 -5.04
CA GLU A 185 6.88 20.12 -3.81
C GLU A 185 7.65 18.82 -4.07
N LEU A 186 7.12 17.94 -4.93
CA LEU A 186 7.80 16.72 -5.35
C LEU A 186 9.15 17.04 -6.01
N THR A 187 9.21 17.96 -6.98
CA THR A 187 10.45 18.23 -7.72
C THR A 187 11.56 18.83 -6.86
N LYS A 188 11.23 19.52 -5.75
CA LYS A 188 12.23 19.99 -4.77
C LYS A 188 12.99 18.84 -4.11
N ARG A 189 12.35 17.68 -3.97
CA ARG A 189 12.91 16.49 -3.29
C ARG A 189 13.39 15.41 -4.25
N MET A 190 13.32 15.65 -5.56
CA MET A 190 13.81 14.71 -6.57
C MET A 190 15.30 14.91 -6.83
N VAL A 191 16.02 13.80 -6.93
CA VAL A 191 17.44 13.74 -7.29
C VAL A 191 17.55 13.18 -8.70
N SER A 192 18.15 13.97 -9.60
CA SER A 192 18.21 13.63 -11.00
C SER A 192 19.35 14.34 -11.73
N THR A 193 19.79 13.76 -12.84
CA THR A 193 20.52 14.47 -13.89
C THR A 193 19.54 15.27 -14.77
N ASP A 194 20.03 16.24 -15.55
CA ASP A 194 19.15 17.16 -16.29
C ASP A 194 18.43 16.50 -17.48
N LYS A 195 19.05 15.46 -18.07
CA LYS A 195 18.53 14.72 -19.24
C LYS A 195 17.65 13.53 -18.90
N ALA A 196 17.56 13.19 -17.62
CA ALA A 196 16.79 12.04 -17.18
C ALA A 196 15.29 12.25 -17.45
N VAL A 197 14.54 11.17 -17.65
CA VAL A 197 13.09 11.14 -17.85
C VAL A 197 12.40 10.07 -16.99
N GLY A 198 13.15 9.46 -16.06
CA GLY A 198 12.62 8.46 -15.13
C GLY A 198 11.59 9.01 -14.15
N LYS A 199 10.90 8.09 -13.48
CA LYS A 199 9.80 8.34 -12.53
C LYS A 199 10.22 8.04 -11.09
N ILE A 200 9.38 8.35 -10.12
CA ILE A 200 9.61 8.03 -8.69
C ILE A 200 9.18 6.60 -8.30
N GLY A 201 8.51 5.88 -9.18
CA GLY A 201 8.07 4.50 -8.96
C GLY A 201 6.78 4.34 -8.15
N GLY A 202 6.33 3.10 -8.06
CA GLY A 202 5.06 2.70 -7.43
C GLY A 202 5.01 3.15 -5.98
N LYS A 203 5.91 2.65 -5.12
CA LYS A 203 5.84 2.88 -3.66
C LYS A 203 5.71 4.36 -3.31
N ALA A 204 6.53 5.19 -3.95
CA ALA A 204 6.50 6.64 -3.75
C ALA A 204 5.17 7.23 -4.23
N GLY A 205 4.70 6.83 -5.41
CA GLY A 205 3.41 7.24 -5.97
C GLY A 205 2.21 6.84 -5.10
N GLY A 206 2.17 5.60 -4.62
CA GLY A 206 1.12 5.10 -3.74
C GLY A 206 1.09 5.82 -2.40
N MET A 207 2.27 6.05 -1.80
CA MET A 207 2.43 6.83 -0.56
C MET A 207 1.93 8.28 -0.71
N LEU A 208 2.36 8.98 -1.76
CA LEU A 208 1.94 10.36 -2.03
C LEU A 208 0.43 10.44 -2.28
N LEU A 209 -0.10 9.56 -3.14
CA LEU A 209 -1.52 9.54 -3.48
C LEU A 209 -2.39 9.28 -2.25
N ALA A 210 -2.00 8.31 -1.41
CA ALA A 210 -2.73 8.02 -0.18
C ALA A 210 -2.77 9.21 0.77
N TYR A 211 -1.64 9.90 0.96
CA TYR A 211 -1.62 11.12 1.77
C TYR A 211 -2.59 12.18 1.23
N HIS A 212 -2.58 12.46 -0.08
CA HIS A 212 -3.49 13.45 -0.66
C HIS A 212 -4.95 13.04 -0.58
N ILE A 213 -5.28 11.74 -0.75
CA ILE A 213 -6.64 11.22 -0.50
C ILE A 213 -7.06 11.50 0.94
N LEU A 214 -6.21 11.17 1.92
CA LEU A 214 -6.49 11.34 3.34
C LEU A 214 -6.54 12.81 3.80
N GLN A 215 -5.92 13.75 3.07
CA GLN A 215 -6.03 15.18 3.38
C GLN A 215 -7.30 15.82 2.77
N GLN A 216 -7.80 15.29 1.65
CA GLN A 216 -8.86 15.93 0.86
C GLN A 216 -10.26 15.33 1.06
N THR A 217 -10.36 14.16 1.67
CA THR A 217 -11.65 13.52 1.97
C THR A 217 -12.07 13.80 3.41
N GLU A 218 -13.38 13.91 3.68
CA GLU A 218 -13.87 14.13 5.04
C GLU A 218 -13.74 12.86 5.89
N SER A 219 -13.15 13.00 7.08
CA SER A 219 -13.03 11.92 8.06
C SER A 219 -14.37 11.72 8.77
N ARG A 220 -14.90 10.50 8.78
CA ARG A 220 -16.11 10.17 9.57
C ARG A 220 -15.76 9.83 11.03
N ALA A 221 -14.49 9.54 11.31
CA ALA A 221 -13.97 9.26 12.64
C ALA A 221 -13.23 10.46 13.24
N LYS A 222 -13.19 10.52 14.58
CA LYS A 222 -12.30 11.44 15.30
C LYS A 222 -10.83 11.04 15.01
N PRO A 223 -9.97 11.96 14.54
CA PRO A 223 -8.58 11.63 14.29
C PRO A 223 -7.88 11.25 15.60
N PHE A 224 -7.11 10.15 15.56
CA PHE A 224 -6.28 9.76 16.69
C PHE A 224 -5.04 10.65 16.79
N LEU A 225 -4.35 10.83 15.67
CA LEU A 225 -3.23 11.74 15.46
C LEU A 225 -3.35 12.38 14.06
N PRO A 226 -2.72 13.53 13.80
CA PRO A 226 -2.64 14.08 12.45
C PRO A 226 -1.83 13.15 11.53
N VAL A 227 -2.23 13.06 10.26
CA VAL A 227 -1.56 12.24 9.25
C VAL A 227 -0.44 13.05 8.58
N ALA A 228 0.73 12.44 8.41
CA ALA A 228 1.88 13.04 7.73
C ALA A 228 2.58 12.05 6.78
N LEU A 229 3.46 12.61 5.94
CA LEU A 229 4.47 11.86 5.22
C LEU A 229 5.83 12.05 5.89
N PRO A 230 6.64 10.99 6.00
CA PRO A 230 8.02 11.15 6.40
C PRO A 230 8.78 11.96 5.34
N GLU A 231 9.74 12.75 5.79
CA GLU A 231 10.62 13.48 4.88
C GLU A 231 11.35 12.49 3.96
N SER A 232 11.14 12.64 2.65
CA SER A 232 11.53 11.66 1.64
C SER A 232 12.10 12.36 0.42
N TYR A 233 13.19 11.81 -0.11
CA TYR A 233 13.86 12.24 -1.33
C TYR A 233 13.80 11.11 -2.36
N PHE A 234 13.68 11.45 -3.65
CA PHE A 234 13.37 10.48 -4.69
C PHE A 234 14.43 10.50 -5.79
N ILE A 235 15.16 9.40 -5.93
CA ILE A 235 16.03 9.16 -7.07
C ILE A 235 15.17 8.53 -8.18
N ARG A 236 15.27 9.08 -9.39
CA ARG A 236 14.46 8.65 -10.53
C ARG A 236 14.91 7.30 -11.10
N SER A 237 13.95 6.59 -11.67
CA SER A 237 14.08 5.19 -12.10
C SER A 237 15.14 4.94 -13.17
N ASP A 238 15.47 5.93 -13.98
CA ASP A 238 16.44 5.85 -15.07
C ASP A 238 17.89 5.99 -14.61
N LEU A 239 18.14 6.43 -13.37
CA LEU A 239 19.50 6.54 -12.85
C LEU A 239 20.18 5.17 -12.75
N ILE A 240 19.43 4.07 -12.59
CA ILE A 240 20.00 2.72 -12.59
C ILE A 240 20.72 2.41 -13.91
N GLU A 241 20.19 2.86 -15.06
CA GLU A 241 20.83 2.61 -16.36
C GLU A 241 22.15 3.33 -16.47
N GLU A 242 22.18 4.59 -16.02
CA GLU A 242 23.38 5.40 -16.00
C GLU A 242 24.43 4.81 -15.07
N PHE A 243 24.02 4.35 -13.88
CA PHE A 243 24.87 3.61 -12.95
C PHE A 243 25.45 2.34 -13.60
N MET A 244 24.62 1.55 -14.29
CA MET A 244 25.08 0.35 -15.00
C MET A 244 26.07 0.69 -16.12
N ARG A 245 25.84 1.78 -16.84
CA ARG A 245 26.66 2.23 -17.98
C ARG A 245 28.05 2.68 -17.55
N ILE A 246 28.14 3.57 -16.54
CA ILE A 246 29.44 4.08 -16.08
C ILE A 246 30.30 2.98 -15.44
N ASN A 247 29.66 2.01 -14.78
CA ASN A 247 30.33 0.87 -14.15
C ASN A 247 30.56 -0.32 -15.10
N ARG A 248 30.15 -0.22 -16.37
CA ARG A 248 30.28 -1.27 -17.40
C ARG A 248 29.62 -2.60 -16.99
N LEU A 249 28.49 -2.53 -16.30
CA LEU A 249 27.76 -3.67 -15.74
C LEU A 249 26.69 -4.24 -16.69
N GLY A 250 26.68 -3.83 -17.96
CA GLY A 250 25.65 -4.22 -18.93
C GLY A 250 25.49 -5.73 -19.12
N GLU A 251 26.56 -6.52 -18.91
CA GLU A 251 26.51 -7.98 -18.99
C GLU A 251 25.51 -8.61 -18.01
N TRP A 252 25.30 -7.98 -16.85
CA TRP A 252 24.41 -8.47 -15.80
C TRP A 252 22.94 -8.28 -16.12
N GLN A 253 22.57 -7.51 -17.16
CA GLN A 253 21.17 -7.40 -17.60
C GLN A 253 20.61 -8.76 -18.06
N ASN A 254 21.46 -9.64 -18.59
CA ASN A 254 21.07 -10.98 -19.03
C ASN A 254 20.88 -11.97 -17.88
N GLN A 255 21.16 -11.56 -16.63
CA GLN A 255 20.96 -12.40 -15.45
C GLN A 255 19.54 -12.96 -15.36
N LYS A 256 18.55 -12.17 -15.78
CA LYS A 256 17.12 -12.54 -15.77
C LYS A 256 16.77 -13.73 -16.66
N TYR A 257 17.62 -14.09 -17.63
CA TYR A 257 17.42 -15.22 -18.55
C TYR A 257 18.11 -16.50 -18.09
N LYS A 258 18.93 -16.46 -17.03
CA LYS A 258 19.63 -17.64 -16.52
C LYS A 258 18.71 -18.56 -15.70
N PRO A 259 19.08 -19.85 -15.51
CA PRO A 259 18.45 -20.72 -14.52
C PRO A 259 18.51 -20.11 -13.11
N ILE A 260 17.47 -20.28 -12.30
CA ILE A 260 17.35 -19.57 -11.02
C ILE A 260 18.44 -19.95 -10.01
N ASP A 261 18.90 -21.20 -10.03
CA ASP A 261 20.01 -21.67 -9.19
C ASP A 261 21.32 -20.95 -9.53
N GLN A 262 21.56 -20.71 -10.83
CA GLN A 262 22.70 -19.92 -11.28
C GLN A 262 22.58 -18.46 -10.85
N VAL A 263 21.37 -17.88 -10.93
CA VAL A 263 21.11 -16.52 -10.45
C VAL A 263 21.44 -16.39 -8.97
N ALA A 264 20.98 -17.34 -8.15
CA ALA A 264 21.24 -17.36 -6.71
C ALA A 264 22.74 -17.47 -6.38
N ASN A 265 23.48 -18.30 -7.12
CA ASN A 265 24.91 -18.50 -6.91
C ASN A 265 25.74 -17.26 -7.28
N GLU A 266 25.36 -16.54 -8.33
CA GLU A 266 26.10 -15.35 -8.79
C GLU A 266 25.69 -14.06 -8.06
N TYR A 267 24.49 -14.03 -7.45
CA TYR A 267 23.97 -12.82 -6.79
C TYR A 267 24.89 -12.23 -5.71
N PRO A 268 25.58 -13.01 -4.83
CA PRO A 268 26.54 -12.45 -3.88
C PRO A 268 27.69 -11.68 -4.55
N LEU A 269 28.16 -12.14 -5.71
CA LEU A 269 29.17 -11.42 -6.51
C LEU A 269 28.59 -10.12 -7.07
N ILE A 270 27.39 -10.17 -7.64
CA ILE A 270 26.69 -8.99 -8.19
C ILE A 270 26.56 -7.90 -7.11
N LYS A 271 26.13 -8.26 -5.90
CA LYS A 271 26.07 -7.30 -4.78
C LYS A 271 27.42 -6.69 -4.45
N GLY A 272 28.48 -7.51 -4.41
CA GLY A 272 29.84 -7.05 -4.17
C GLY A 272 30.32 -6.05 -5.23
N VAL A 273 30.02 -6.31 -6.50
CA VAL A 273 30.36 -5.43 -7.61
C VAL A 273 29.58 -4.11 -7.55
N PHE A 274 28.26 -4.18 -7.38
CA PHE A 274 27.40 -3.00 -7.32
C PHE A 274 27.77 -2.09 -6.14
N ARG A 275 28.04 -2.65 -4.97
CA ARG A 275 28.41 -1.87 -3.77
C ARG A 275 29.68 -1.02 -3.96
N ASN A 276 30.55 -1.40 -4.89
CA ASN A 276 31.77 -0.67 -5.23
C ASN A 276 31.63 0.12 -6.55
N GLY A 277 30.42 0.27 -7.08
CA GLY A 277 30.16 1.05 -8.28
C GLY A 277 30.16 2.56 -8.03
N ASP A 278 30.66 3.31 -9.00
CA ASP A 278 30.66 4.76 -9.01
C ASP A 278 29.29 5.32 -9.38
N PHE A 279 29.01 6.55 -8.95
CA PHE A 279 27.80 7.31 -9.28
C PHE A 279 28.18 8.61 -10.02
N PRO A 280 27.27 9.19 -10.82
CA PRO A 280 27.52 10.49 -11.46
C PRO A 280 27.80 11.59 -10.42
N VAL A 281 28.71 12.51 -10.75
CA VAL A 281 29.18 13.57 -9.84
C VAL A 281 28.01 14.45 -9.36
N GLU A 282 27.08 14.78 -10.24
CA GLU A 282 25.89 15.59 -9.95
C GLU A 282 24.97 14.91 -8.92
N ILE A 283 24.86 13.58 -8.99
CA ILE A 283 24.10 12.79 -8.03
C ILE A 283 24.81 12.80 -6.68
N MET A 284 26.13 12.56 -6.65
CA MET A 284 26.91 12.60 -5.41
C MET A 284 26.81 13.97 -4.71
N GLN A 285 26.90 15.07 -5.48
CA GLN A 285 26.71 16.42 -4.95
C GLN A 285 25.31 16.65 -4.39
N SER A 286 24.28 16.10 -5.05
CA SER A 286 22.90 16.19 -4.57
C SER A 286 22.69 15.38 -3.29
N LEU A 287 23.25 14.18 -3.21
CA LEU A 287 23.21 13.35 -1.99
C LEU A 287 23.98 14.01 -0.83
N ARG A 288 25.12 14.67 -1.08
CA ARG A 288 25.81 15.48 -0.05
C ARG A 288 24.93 16.59 0.50
N ARG A 289 24.19 17.31 -0.36
CA ARG A 289 23.24 18.35 0.08
C ARG A 289 22.13 17.78 0.94
N ILE A 290 21.54 16.66 0.51
CA ILE A 290 20.52 15.95 1.29
C ILE A 290 21.06 15.54 2.65
N LEU A 291 22.25 14.95 2.71
CA LEU A 291 22.89 14.56 3.96
C LEU A 291 23.19 15.76 4.87
N ALA A 292 23.57 16.91 4.32
CA ALA A 292 23.74 18.12 5.11
C ALA A 292 22.40 18.60 5.71
N GLU A 293 21.30 18.50 4.95
CA GLU A 293 19.96 18.88 5.39
C GLU A 293 19.39 17.93 6.44
N VAL A 294 19.47 16.61 6.22
CA VAL A 294 18.97 15.61 7.18
C VAL A 294 19.85 15.44 8.43
N ASN A 295 21.05 16.02 8.40
CA ASN A 295 22.08 15.87 9.41
C ASN A 295 22.30 14.39 9.78
N THR A 296 22.44 14.03 11.07
CA THR A 296 22.69 12.65 11.53
C THR A 296 21.41 11.83 11.72
N HIS A 297 20.27 12.25 11.18
CA HIS A 297 19.02 11.49 11.34
C HIS A 297 19.08 10.17 10.56
N PRO A 298 18.76 9.01 11.14
CA PRO A 298 18.74 7.73 10.43
C PRO A 298 17.85 7.73 9.18
N LEU A 299 18.30 7.03 8.14
CA LEU A 299 17.63 6.94 6.84
C LEU A 299 17.24 5.48 6.53
N ILE A 300 16.21 5.31 5.72
CA ILE A 300 15.91 4.07 5.02
C ILE A 300 15.94 4.34 3.51
N VAL A 301 16.65 3.48 2.79
CA VAL A 301 16.75 3.50 1.32
C VAL A 301 15.87 2.38 0.78
N ARG A 302 14.73 2.73 0.17
CA ARG A 302 13.72 1.79 -0.30
C ARG A 302 13.71 1.74 -1.83
N SER A 303 13.59 0.53 -2.37
CA SER A 303 13.20 0.28 -3.76
C SER A 303 11.81 0.85 -4.04
N SER A 304 11.62 1.45 -5.20
CA SER A 304 10.32 1.90 -5.71
C SER A 304 10.25 1.53 -7.19
N SER A 305 9.87 0.29 -7.46
CA SER A 305 9.78 -0.24 -8.82
C SER A 305 8.58 0.34 -9.57
N LEU A 306 8.67 0.45 -10.89
CA LEU A 306 7.53 0.80 -11.76
C LEU A 306 6.42 -0.26 -11.76
N LEU A 307 6.73 -1.50 -11.39
CA LEU A 307 5.77 -2.61 -11.26
C LEU A 307 5.13 -2.69 -9.87
N GLU A 308 5.67 -1.98 -8.88
CA GLU A 308 5.45 -2.30 -7.46
C GLU A 308 4.03 -2.05 -6.96
N ASP A 309 3.29 -1.16 -7.63
CA ASP A 309 1.89 -0.81 -7.31
C ASP A 309 0.99 -0.84 -8.56
N ARG A 310 1.29 -1.76 -9.49
CA ARG A 310 0.45 -1.98 -10.66
C ARG A 310 -0.88 -2.61 -10.26
N PHE A 311 -1.97 -2.11 -10.83
CA PHE A 311 -3.28 -2.70 -10.63
C PHE A 311 -3.28 -4.15 -11.15
N GLY A 312 -3.64 -5.11 -10.28
CA GLY A 312 -3.73 -6.53 -10.64
C GLY A 312 -2.50 -7.39 -10.36
N THR A 313 -1.31 -6.84 -10.08
CA THR A 313 -0.10 -7.62 -9.72
C THR A 313 0.58 -7.05 -8.48
N ALA A 314 0.68 -7.83 -7.39
CA ALA A 314 1.40 -7.41 -6.18
C ALA A 314 2.88 -7.79 -6.23
N PHE A 315 3.75 -6.82 -6.50
CA PHE A 315 5.21 -6.97 -6.37
C PHE A 315 5.66 -6.72 -4.92
N SER A 316 5.03 -7.37 -3.93
CA SER A 316 5.28 -7.07 -2.52
C SER A 316 6.57 -7.69 -1.98
N GLY A 317 7.47 -6.85 -1.43
CA GLY A 317 8.53 -7.28 -0.51
C GLY A 317 9.69 -8.06 -1.14
N LYS A 318 9.86 -7.99 -2.47
CA LYS A 318 10.88 -8.78 -3.19
C LYS A 318 12.18 -8.03 -3.40
N TYR A 319 12.12 -6.70 -3.37
CA TYR A 319 13.27 -5.83 -3.53
C TYR A 319 13.81 -5.35 -2.18
N ALA A 320 15.09 -4.96 -2.16
CA ALA A 320 15.75 -4.57 -0.94
C ALA A 320 15.21 -3.23 -0.39
N SER A 321 15.21 -3.12 0.94
CA SER A 321 15.13 -1.85 1.68
C SER A 321 16.23 -1.86 2.73
N VAL A 322 17.07 -0.83 2.75
CA VAL A 322 18.31 -0.80 3.54
C VAL A 322 18.27 0.35 4.53
N PHE A 323 18.35 0.03 5.82
CA PHE A 323 18.50 1.04 6.88
C PHE A 323 19.94 1.53 6.96
N VAL A 324 20.10 2.84 7.09
CA VAL A 324 21.37 3.54 7.30
C VAL A 324 21.24 4.34 8.57
N ALA A 325 21.95 3.95 9.62
CA ALA A 325 21.91 4.66 10.90
C ALA A 325 22.45 6.10 10.82
N ASN A 326 23.22 6.43 9.78
CA ASN A 326 23.61 7.78 9.37
C ASN A 326 24.41 8.56 10.44
N GLN A 327 25.26 7.85 11.20
CA GLN A 327 26.20 8.47 12.14
C GLN A 327 27.61 8.61 11.56
N GLY A 328 28.40 9.52 12.13
CA GLY A 328 29.78 9.81 11.71
C GLY A 328 29.90 11.11 10.91
N ASP A 329 31.06 11.30 10.28
CA ASP A 329 31.32 12.44 9.40
C ASP A 329 30.54 12.33 8.06
N LEU A 330 30.44 13.44 7.34
CA LEU A 330 29.64 13.55 6.12
C LEU A 330 30.08 12.56 5.03
N GLU A 331 31.37 12.31 4.84
CA GLU A 331 31.85 11.43 3.78
C GLU A 331 31.62 9.97 4.13
N SER A 332 31.85 9.56 5.38
CA SER A 332 31.48 8.22 5.87
C SER A 332 29.99 7.93 5.69
N ARG A 333 29.13 8.92 6.00
CA ARG A 333 27.68 8.84 5.80
C ARG A 333 27.29 8.78 4.32
N LEU A 334 27.96 9.54 3.47
CA LEU A 334 27.78 9.49 2.02
C LEU A 334 28.13 8.12 1.45
N HIS A 335 29.26 7.54 1.86
CA HIS A 335 29.65 6.19 1.45
C HIS A 335 28.62 5.13 1.87
N ALA A 336 28.08 5.23 3.08
CA ALA A 336 27.03 4.33 3.54
C ALA A 336 25.73 4.46 2.72
N LEU A 337 25.33 5.71 2.41
CA LEU A 337 24.16 5.98 1.58
C LEU A 337 24.31 5.47 0.14
N LEU A 338 25.47 5.70 -0.49
CA LEU A 338 25.78 5.21 -1.84
C LEU A 338 25.76 3.67 -1.87
N GLY A 339 26.35 3.02 -0.87
CA GLY A 339 26.32 1.57 -0.74
C GLY A 339 24.90 1.01 -0.59
N ALA A 340 24.04 1.70 0.17
CA ALA A 340 22.63 1.32 0.32
C ALA A 340 21.84 1.47 -0.99
N ILE A 341 22.06 2.55 -1.76
CA ILE A 341 21.44 2.75 -3.08
C ILE A 341 21.92 1.66 -4.06
N ALA A 342 23.21 1.33 -4.06
CA ALA A 342 23.76 0.28 -4.89
C ALA A 342 23.20 -1.11 -4.56
N GLU A 343 22.98 -1.43 -3.28
CA GLU A 343 22.32 -2.67 -2.85
C GLU A 343 20.86 -2.73 -3.36
N VAL A 344 20.14 -1.61 -3.35
CA VAL A 344 18.80 -1.52 -3.93
C VAL A 344 18.83 -1.80 -5.43
N TYR A 345 19.77 -1.23 -6.18
CA TYR A 345 19.93 -1.54 -7.61
C TYR A 345 20.31 -3.00 -7.86
N ALA A 346 21.21 -3.56 -7.06
CA ALA A 346 21.59 -4.97 -7.17
C ALA A 346 20.38 -5.89 -6.97
N SER A 347 19.46 -5.53 -6.07
CA SER A 347 18.26 -6.33 -5.78
C SER A 347 17.34 -6.54 -6.98
N THR A 348 17.44 -5.74 -8.05
CA THR A 348 16.72 -5.96 -9.31
C THR A 348 17.12 -7.26 -10.02
N LEU A 349 18.32 -7.77 -9.71
CA LEU A 349 18.92 -8.99 -10.25
C LEU A 349 18.91 -10.15 -9.23
N ALA A 350 18.19 -9.99 -8.12
CA ALA A 350 18.04 -11.04 -7.11
C ALA A 350 17.16 -12.19 -7.63
N PRO A 351 17.29 -13.41 -7.05
CA PRO A 351 16.47 -14.56 -7.42
C PRO A 351 14.97 -14.30 -7.30
N ASP A 352 14.50 -13.79 -6.17
CA ASP A 352 13.06 -13.69 -5.90
C ASP A 352 12.31 -12.75 -6.86
N PRO A 353 12.81 -11.52 -7.17
CA PRO A 353 12.22 -10.68 -8.21
C PRO A 353 12.28 -11.25 -9.61
N ILE A 354 13.35 -11.95 -9.98
CA ILE A 354 13.49 -12.60 -11.30
C ILE A 354 12.47 -13.72 -11.43
N GLN A 355 12.40 -14.60 -10.43
CA GLN A 355 11.47 -15.73 -10.39
C GLN A 355 10.03 -15.25 -10.48
N TYR A 356 9.66 -14.23 -9.69
CA TYR A 356 8.31 -13.67 -9.72
C TYR A 356 7.94 -13.11 -11.09
N ARG A 357 8.82 -12.31 -11.71
CA ARG A 357 8.58 -11.77 -13.05
C ARG A 357 8.42 -12.88 -14.08
N ARG A 358 9.18 -13.96 -13.97
CA ARG A 358 9.05 -15.12 -14.86
C ARG A 358 7.68 -15.78 -14.70
N GLU A 359 7.22 -15.99 -13.46
CA GLU A 359 5.90 -16.58 -13.16
C GLU A 359 4.72 -15.74 -13.66
N HIS A 360 4.90 -14.41 -13.73
CA HIS A 360 3.85 -13.47 -14.13
C HIS A 360 4.00 -12.95 -15.55
N ASN A 361 4.90 -13.53 -16.35
CA ASN A 361 5.18 -13.11 -17.74
C ASN A 361 5.62 -11.63 -17.86
N LEU A 362 6.39 -11.16 -16.87
CA LEU A 362 6.94 -9.80 -16.76
C LEU A 362 8.47 -9.77 -16.94
N ILE A 363 9.11 -10.88 -17.32
CA ILE A 363 10.59 -10.96 -17.37
C ILE A 363 11.22 -10.05 -18.43
N ASP A 364 10.50 -9.81 -19.52
CA ASP A 364 10.92 -8.92 -20.61
C ASP A 364 10.48 -7.47 -20.40
N TYR A 365 9.69 -7.20 -19.36
CA TYR A 365 9.41 -5.83 -18.94
C TYR A 365 10.70 -5.16 -18.45
N GLN A 366 10.95 -3.95 -18.93
CA GLN A 366 12.09 -3.15 -18.52
C GLN A 366 11.84 -2.65 -17.10
N GLU A 367 12.56 -3.25 -16.16
CA GLU A 367 12.41 -2.99 -14.73
C GLU A 367 13.33 -1.86 -14.28
N ASP A 368 12.90 -0.63 -14.50
CA ASP A 368 13.59 0.54 -13.98
C ASP A 368 13.26 0.71 -12.48
N MET A 369 14.29 1.00 -11.69
CA MET A 369 14.20 1.04 -10.23
C MET A 369 14.43 2.46 -9.73
N ALA A 370 13.36 3.11 -9.28
CA ALA A 370 13.49 4.34 -8.50
C ALA A 370 13.91 4.02 -7.06
N VAL A 371 14.48 5.00 -6.37
CA VAL A 371 14.91 4.85 -4.97
C VAL A 371 14.34 5.95 -4.10
N ILE A 372 13.75 5.58 -2.98
CA ILE A 372 13.26 6.50 -1.95
C ILE A 372 14.29 6.55 -0.83
N ILE A 373 14.84 7.73 -0.53
CA ILE A 373 15.67 7.98 0.64
C ILE A 373 14.78 8.70 1.66
N GLN A 374 14.45 8.05 2.76
CA GLN A 374 13.43 8.52 3.69
C GLN A 374 13.99 8.58 5.10
N LYS A 375 13.67 9.63 5.86
CA LYS A 375 13.98 9.66 7.30
C LYS A 375 13.21 8.56 8.01
N VAL A 376 13.91 7.78 8.84
CA VAL A 376 13.28 6.77 9.67
C VAL A 376 12.37 7.47 10.68
N VAL A 377 11.10 7.10 10.69
CA VAL A 377 10.11 7.59 11.66
C VAL A 377 10.45 7.04 13.04
N GLY A 378 10.51 7.89 14.04
CA GLY A 378 10.64 7.45 15.42
C GLY A 378 11.13 8.52 16.38
N VAL A 379 11.11 8.15 17.65
CA VAL A 379 11.69 8.92 18.74
C VAL A 379 13.02 8.32 19.16
N GLN A 380 13.92 9.17 19.64
CA GLN A 380 15.16 8.70 20.26
C GLN A 380 14.88 8.31 21.71
N TYR A 381 15.19 7.06 22.06
CA TYR A 381 15.18 6.55 23.42
C TYR A 381 16.56 5.96 23.71
N ARG A 382 17.29 6.57 24.65
CA ARG A 382 18.72 6.30 24.88
C ARG A 382 19.52 6.48 23.57
N HIS A 383 20.23 5.44 23.15
CA HIS A 383 20.99 5.35 21.90
C HIS A 383 20.22 4.64 20.77
N TYR A 384 18.91 4.37 20.95
CA TYR A 384 18.06 3.77 19.93
C TYR A 384 17.11 4.80 19.31
N LEU A 385 16.92 4.73 17.99
CA LEU A 385 15.80 5.37 17.29
C LEU A 385 14.79 4.31 16.87
N LEU A 386 13.53 4.52 17.22
CA LEU A 386 12.42 3.63 16.86
C LEU A 386 11.07 4.36 16.89
N PRO A 387 10.10 3.97 16.04
CA PRO A 387 8.73 4.41 16.21
C PRO A 387 8.13 3.75 17.46
N LEU A 388 7.21 4.45 18.12
CA LEU A 388 6.51 3.91 19.29
C LEU A 388 5.66 2.70 18.89
N PHE A 389 5.05 2.77 17.72
CA PHE A 389 4.39 1.64 17.07
C PHE A 389 4.39 1.80 15.55
N ALA A 390 4.35 0.68 14.86
CA ALA A 390 4.23 0.58 13.42
C ALA A 390 3.30 -0.57 13.04
N GLY A 391 2.85 -0.61 11.80
CA GLY A 391 1.96 -1.66 11.37
C GLY A 391 1.64 -1.69 9.90
N VAL A 392 0.94 -2.75 9.52
CA VAL A 392 0.33 -2.91 8.20
C VAL A 392 -1.16 -3.11 8.42
N ALA A 393 -1.98 -2.35 7.70
CA ALA A 393 -3.42 -2.43 7.78
C ALA A 393 -4.02 -2.74 6.40
N PHE A 394 -5.03 -3.59 6.38
CA PHE A 394 -5.72 -4.09 5.20
C PHE A 394 -7.18 -3.67 5.28
N SER A 395 -7.72 -3.10 4.20
CA SER A 395 -9.12 -2.67 4.17
C SER A 395 -10.10 -3.85 4.18
N ARG A 396 -9.62 -5.06 3.88
CA ARG A 396 -10.37 -6.32 3.96
C ARG A 396 -9.70 -7.30 4.93
N ASN A 397 -10.51 -7.97 5.74
CA ASN A 397 -10.08 -9.02 6.65
C ASN A 397 -10.47 -10.41 6.12
N GLU A 398 -9.52 -11.12 5.51
CA GLU A 398 -9.69 -12.52 5.08
C GLU A 398 -9.67 -13.51 6.25
N TYR A 399 -9.34 -13.04 7.46
CA TYR A 399 -9.19 -13.86 8.64
C TYR A 399 -10.32 -13.59 9.64
N ARG A 400 -11.41 -14.32 9.51
CA ARG A 400 -12.58 -14.23 10.39
C ARG A 400 -12.56 -15.33 11.43
N TRP A 401 -11.80 -15.13 12.51
CA TRP A 401 -11.69 -16.11 13.59
C TRP A 401 -12.89 -16.15 14.55
N THR A 402 -13.90 -15.32 14.32
CA THR A 402 -15.18 -15.34 15.02
C THR A 402 -16.25 -14.69 14.14
N PRO A 403 -17.53 -15.10 14.24
CA PRO A 403 -18.63 -14.51 13.48
C PRO A 403 -18.82 -13.00 13.66
N ARG A 404 -18.27 -12.44 14.74
CA ARG A 404 -18.34 -11.00 15.04
C ARG A 404 -17.45 -10.15 14.13
N ILE A 405 -16.49 -10.76 13.44
CA ILE A 405 -15.56 -10.08 12.55
C ILE A 405 -16.15 -10.08 11.14
N ARG A 406 -16.35 -8.88 10.61
CA ARG A 406 -16.77 -8.69 9.22
C ARG A 406 -15.55 -8.50 8.33
N ARG A 407 -15.69 -8.88 7.06
CA ARG A 407 -14.59 -8.82 6.11
C ARG A 407 -14.28 -7.38 5.72
N GLU A 408 -15.32 -6.59 5.47
CA GLU A 408 -15.29 -5.16 5.13
C GLU A 408 -14.81 -4.25 6.27
N ASP A 409 -14.65 -4.77 7.48
CA ASP A 409 -14.16 -3.99 8.60
C ASP A 409 -12.64 -3.80 8.58
N GLY A 410 -11.91 -4.68 7.89
CA GLY A 410 -10.46 -4.62 7.77
C GLY A 410 -9.68 -5.26 8.92
N LEU A 411 -8.37 -5.41 8.71
CA LEU A 411 -7.41 -6.07 9.60
C LEU A 411 -6.18 -5.19 9.78
N MET A 412 -5.57 -5.22 10.95
CA MET A 412 -4.30 -4.54 11.20
C MET A 412 -3.34 -5.44 11.96
N ARG A 413 -2.07 -5.43 11.54
CA ARG A 413 -0.92 -6.05 12.21
C ARG A 413 -0.13 -4.95 12.89
N LEU A 414 0.03 -5.00 14.21
CA LEU A 414 0.67 -3.94 14.98
C LEU A 414 1.92 -4.46 15.71
N VAL A 415 3.00 -3.68 15.67
CA VAL A 415 4.28 -3.96 16.35
C VAL A 415 4.81 -2.72 17.05
N MET A 416 5.67 -2.93 18.05
CA MET A 416 6.52 -1.87 18.61
C MET A 416 7.83 -1.82 17.83
N GLY A 417 8.37 -0.62 17.63
CA GLY A 417 9.59 -0.42 16.83
C GLY A 417 9.34 -0.52 15.34
N LEU A 418 10.41 -0.70 14.56
CA LEU A 418 10.36 -0.66 13.09
C LEU A 418 9.35 -1.67 12.53
N GLY A 419 8.63 -1.26 11.47
CA GLY A 419 7.52 -2.03 10.87
C GLY A 419 7.91 -3.31 10.14
N THR A 420 9.21 -3.65 10.07
CA THR A 420 9.76 -4.86 9.46
C THR A 420 9.04 -6.13 9.93
N ARG A 421 8.74 -6.22 11.23
CA ARG A 421 8.04 -7.36 11.85
C ARG A 421 6.54 -7.40 11.63
N ALA A 422 5.94 -6.30 11.20
CA ALA A 422 4.52 -6.27 10.81
C ALA A 422 4.33 -6.79 9.39
N VAL A 423 5.35 -6.67 8.54
CA VAL A 423 5.38 -7.19 7.17
C VAL A 423 5.79 -8.66 7.21
N ASP A 424 7.01 -8.95 7.70
CA ASP A 424 7.61 -10.29 7.70
C ASP A 424 7.78 -10.81 9.13
N ARG A 425 7.37 -12.06 9.37
CA ARG A 425 7.65 -12.73 10.65
C ARG A 425 9.13 -13.09 10.73
N VAL A 426 9.77 -12.69 11.83
CA VAL A 426 11.14 -13.08 12.16
C VAL A 426 11.12 -14.03 13.36
N GLY A 427 11.43 -15.31 13.11
CA GLY A 427 11.60 -16.32 14.14
C GLY A 427 10.31 -16.62 14.94
N SER A 428 10.35 -16.43 16.25
CA SER A 428 9.25 -16.74 17.18
C SER A 428 8.45 -15.51 17.65
N ASP A 429 8.61 -14.35 17.02
CA ASP A 429 7.86 -13.14 17.35
C ASP A 429 6.60 -13.01 16.48
N TYR A 430 5.54 -12.46 17.07
CA TYR A 430 4.24 -12.32 16.41
C TYR A 430 3.73 -10.88 16.51
N PRO A 431 3.26 -10.27 15.41
CA PRO A 431 2.58 -9.00 15.47
C PRO A 431 1.20 -9.16 16.12
N ARG A 432 0.73 -8.10 16.77
CA ARG A 432 -0.62 -8.04 17.33
C ARG A 432 -1.63 -7.94 16.19
N MET A 433 -2.44 -9.00 15.99
CA MET A 433 -3.54 -9.00 15.02
C MET A 433 -4.77 -8.29 15.60
N VAL A 434 -5.34 -7.38 14.83
CA VAL A 434 -6.46 -6.52 15.23
C VAL A 434 -7.52 -6.54 14.14
N ALA A 435 -8.68 -7.13 14.43
CA ALA A 435 -9.86 -6.94 13.60
C ALA A 435 -10.42 -5.53 13.85
N LEU A 436 -10.36 -4.65 12.86
CA LEU A 436 -10.64 -3.21 13.06
C LEU A 436 -12.10 -2.93 13.47
N GLY A 437 -13.04 -3.79 13.09
CA GLY A 437 -14.44 -3.73 13.54
C GLY A 437 -14.69 -4.18 14.98
N ALA A 438 -13.74 -4.92 15.56
CA ALA A 438 -13.81 -5.43 16.93
C ALA A 438 -12.40 -5.52 17.55
N PRO A 439 -11.74 -4.36 17.79
CA PRO A 439 -10.29 -4.28 18.02
C PRO A 439 -9.81 -4.95 19.32
N THR A 440 -10.70 -5.20 20.26
CA THR A 440 -10.41 -5.89 21.52
C THR A 440 -10.56 -7.41 21.43
N LEU A 441 -11.10 -7.95 20.34
CA LEU A 441 -11.19 -9.39 20.13
C LEU A 441 -9.82 -9.97 19.80
N ARG A 442 -9.53 -11.13 20.39
CA ARG A 442 -8.27 -11.86 20.25
C ARG A 442 -8.51 -13.23 19.66
N PRO A 443 -7.62 -13.74 18.79
CA PRO A 443 -7.59 -15.16 18.49
C PRO A 443 -7.08 -15.96 19.70
N GLU A 444 -6.18 -15.39 20.51
CA GLU A 444 -5.66 -16.04 21.71
C GLU A 444 -6.73 -16.12 22.82
N SER A 445 -6.89 -17.30 23.43
CA SER A 445 -7.96 -17.57 24.40
C SER A 445 -7.53 -17.43 25.87
N SER A 446 -6.22 -17.52 26.16
CA SER A 446 -5.67 -17.48 27.52
C SER A 446 -4.50 -16.48 27.65
N ALA A 447 -4.19 -16.06 28.88
CA ALA A 447 -3.05 -15.18 29.14
C ALA A 447 -1.71 -15.81 28.73
N LEU A 448 -1.56 -17.13 28.89
CA LEU A 448 -0.37 -17.87 28.44
C LEU A 448 -0.25 -17.88 26.91
N ASP A 449 -1.37 -18.01 26.19
CA ASP A 449 -1.36 -17.92 24.73
C ASP A 449 -0.99 -16.51 24.27
N ILE A 450 -1.53 -15.48 24.93
CA ILE A 450 -1.16 -14.08 24.63
C ILE A 450 0.34 -13.86 24.81
N ILE A 451 0.93 -14.37 25.90
CA ILE A 451 2.39 -14.29 26.18
C ILE A 451 3.22 -15.08 25.16
N ARG A 452 2.70 -16.19 24.66
CA ARG A 452 3.37 -17.04 23.67
C ARG A 452 3.35 -16.40 22.29
N TYR A 453 2.23 -15.78 21.92
CA TYR A 453 1.96 -15.16 20.62
C TYR A 453 2.09 -13.63 20.65
N SER A 454 2.92 -13.09 21.55
CA SER A 454 3.28 -11.66 21.61
C SER A 454 4.67 -11.41 21.05
N GLN A 455 4.89 -10.21 20.52
CA GLN A 455 6.22 -9.70 20.22
C GLN A 455 7.09 -9.60 21.49
N ARG A 456 8.34 -10.06 21.39
CA ARG A 456 9.37 -9.99 22.45
C ARG A 456 10.59 -9.19 22.02
N THR A 457 10.90 -9.20 20.73
CA THR A 457 12.01 -8.46 20.14
C THR A 457 11.51 -7.25 19.39
N VAL A 458 12.19 -6.12 19.54
CA VAL A 458 11.90 -4.83 18.94
C VAL A 458 13.02 -4.51 17.96
N ASP A 459 12.66 -4.19 16.71
CA ASP A 459 13.62 -3.75 15.71
C ASP A 459 13.84 -2.24 15.86
N VAL A 460 15.12 -1.84 15.92
CA VAL A 460 15.57 -0.47 16.23
C VAL A 460 16.76 -0.07 15.38
N ILE A 461 17.02 1.23 15.29
CA ILE A 461 18.30 1.75 14.82
C ILE A 461 19.16 2.08 16.04
N ASN A 462 20.26 1.35 16.22
CA ASN A 462 21.26 1.66 17.23
C ASN A 462 22.21 2.74 16.69
N LEU A 463 22.13 3.93 17.28
CA LEU A 463 22.90 5.11 16.89
C LEU A 463 24.37 4.96 17.30
N GLU A 464 24.66 4.41 18.47
CA GLU A 464 26.04 4.21 18.94
C GLU A 464 26.77 3.17 18.10
N ALA A 465 26.11 2.05 17.82
CA ALA A 465 26.62 0.98 17.01
C ALA A 465 26.53 1.23 15.50
N ASN A 466 25.89 2.34 15.11
CA ASN A 466 25.63 2.78 13.73
C ASN A 466 25.02 1.68 12.83
N ARG A 467 24.03 0.93 13.34
CA ARG A 467 23.39 -0.17 12.61
C ARG A 467 21.96 -0.44 13.04
N PHE A 468 21.22 -1.14 12.18
CA PHE A 468 19.96 -1.79 12.55
C PHE A 468 20.22 -2.95 13.53
N GLU A 469 19.39 -3.08 14.55
CA GLU A 469 19.46 -4.17 15.53
C GLU A 469 18.07 -4.67 15.94
N ALA A 470 18.01 -5.93 16.36
CA ALA A 470 16.85 -6.53 16.99
C ALA A 470 17.16 -6.75 18.47
N VAL A 471 16.46 -6.05 19.36
CA VAL A 471 16.73 -6.03 20.81
C VAL A 471 15.52 -6.56 21.59
N ARG A 472 15.73 -7.32 22.67
CA ARG A 472 14.60 -7.76 23.51
C ARG A 472 14.01 -6.56 24.24
N LEU A 473 12.69 -6.54 24.43
CA LEU A 473 11.99 -5.45 25.13
C LEU A 473 12.62 -5.14 26.50
N ALA A 474 12.98 -6.18 27.26
CA ALA A 474 13.57 -6.02 28.58
C ALA A 474 14.97 -5.37 28.55
N ASP A 475 15.73 -5.54 27.47
CA ASP A 475 17.06 -4.94 27.31
C ASP A 475 16.98 -3.51 26.73
N LEU A 476 15.90 -3.23 25.97
CA LEU A 476 15.59 -1.90 25.43
C LEU A 476 15.25 -0.93 26.58
N LEU A 477 14.29 -1.31 27.43
CA LEU A 477 13.71 -0.46 28.46
C LEU A 477 14.69 -0.22 29.61
N ASP A 478 14.79 1.04 30.04
CA ASP A 478 15.58 1.47 31.19
C ASP A 478 14.64 2.00 32.29
N PRO A 479 14.59 1.37 33.48
CA PRO A 479 13.73 1.82 34.57
C PRO A 479 13.98 3.27 35.02
N SER A 480 15.16 3.84 34.75
CA SER A 480 15.51 5.22 35.08
C SER A 480 15.01 6.25 34.05
N GLN A 481 14.62 5.80 32.85
CA GLN A 481 14.13 6.66 31.77
C GLN A 481 12.76 6.20 31.30
N PRO A 482 11.67 6.96 31.53
CA PRO A 482 10.33 6.55 31.09
C PRO A 482 10.25 6.49 29.56
N PHE A 483 9.69 5.40 29.04
CA PHE A 483 9.44 5.24 27.62
C PHE A 483 8.09 5.89 27.22
N PRO A 484 8.02 6.70 26.14
CA PRO A 484 6.78 7.38 25.76
C PRO A 484 5.66 6.39 25.39
N MET A 485 4.43 6.67 25.86
CA MET A 485 3.24 5.84 25.62
C MET A 485 3.38 4.36 26.02
N LEU A 486 4.33 4.00 26.90
CA LEU A 486 4.55 2.61 27.28
C LEU A 486 3.26 1.96 27.81
N ASP A 487 2.46 2.71 28.57
CA ASP A 487 1.17 2.27 29.11
C ASP A 487 0.14 1.85 28.05
N ARG A 488 0.30 2.36 26.82
CA ARG A 488 -0.56 2.04 25.67
C ARG A 488 -0.04 0.89 24.83
N ILE A 489 1.24 0.55 24.95
CA ILE A 489 1.92 -0.46 24.12
C ILE A 489 1.96 -1.82 24.83
N VAL A 490 2.24 -1.83 26.13
CA VAL A 490 2.45 -3.07 26.89
C VAL A 490 1.30 -3.39 27.82
N SER A 491 1.24 -4.66 28.22
CA SER A 491 0.49 -5.14 29.38
C SER A 491 1.45 -5.78 30.37
N VAL A 492 1.09 -5.74 31.65
CA VAL A 492 1.88 -6.27 32.76
C VAL A 492 1.36 -7.63 33.15
N ARG A 493 2.25 -8.61 33.30
CA ARG A 493 1.90 -9.91 33.87
C ARG A 493 1.82 -9.80 35.39
N ARG A 494 0.66 -10.16 35.94
CA ARG A 494 0.42 -10.24 37.38
C ARG A 494 -0.25 -11.57 37.69
N GLU A 495 0.34 -12.37 38.57
CA GLU A 495 -0.12 -13.73 38.87
C GLU A 495 -0.25 -14.57 37.57
N GLU A 496 -1.42 -15.16 37.32
CA GLU A 496 -1.76 -15.94 36.12
C GLU A 496 -2.36 -15.09 34.98
N GLY A 497 -2.50 -13.77 35.18
CA GLY A 497 -3.17 -12.87 34.24
C GLY A 497 -2.24 -11.86 33.57
N LEU A 498 -2.77 -11.22 32.53
CA LEU A 498 -2.13 -10.12 31.81
C LEU A 498 -3.10 -8.93 31.80
N TYR A 499 -2.62 -7.75 32.22
CA TYR A 499 -3.48 -6.58 32.41
C TYR A 499 -2.83 -5.31 31.83
N PRO A 500 -3.62 -4.43 31.20
CA PRO A 500 -3.13 -3.13 30.77
C PRO A 500 -2.74 -2.27 32.00
N PRO A 501 -1.68 -1.44 31.91
CA PRO A 501 -1.28 -0.55 33.00
C PRO A 501 -2.37 0.46 33.36
N THR A 502 -2.65 0.63 34.65
CA THR A 502 -3.66 1.56 35.17
C THR A 502 -3.18 3.02 35.08
N SER A 503 -1.92 3.28 35.43
CA SER A 503 -1.26 4.58 35.34
C SER A 503 -0.57 4.80 34.00
N VAL A 504 -0.18 6.05 33.72
CA VAL A 504 0.68 6.41 32.56
C VAL A 504 2.12 5.98 32.80
N LEU A 505 2.60 6.13 34.04
CA LEU A 505 3.88 5.58 34.46
C LEU A 505 3.70 4.08 34.69
N VAL A 506 4.38 3.28 33.86
CA VAL A 506 4.38 1.81 33.99
C VAL A 506 5.49 1.42 34.96
N GLU A 507 5.10 1.08 36.19
CA GLU A 507 6.01 0.56 37.20
C GLU A 507 6.07 -0.97 37.14
N GLY A 508 7.27 -1.54 37.14
CA GLY A 508 7.48 -2.99 37.15
C GLY A 508 8.79 -3.42 36.50
N ASP A 509 9.13 -4.70 36.68
CA ASP A 509 10.26 -5.33 35.98
C ASP A 509 9.97 -5.41 34.47
N PRO A 510 10.83 -4.87 33.58
CA PRO A 510 10.69 -5.03 32.14
C PRO A 510 10.48 -6.47 31.66
N SER A 511 10.97 -7.48 32.40
CA SER A 511 10.78 -8.90 32.11
C SER A 511 9.31 -9.37 32.23
N SER A 512 8.49 -8.60 32.95
CA SER A 512 7.06 -8.86 33.16
C SER A 512 6.15 -8.14 32.15
N LEU A 513 6.73 -7.37 31.23
CA LEU A 513 6.01 -6.57 30.23
C LEU A 513 5.88 -7.32 28.91
N TYR A 514 4.69 -7.26 28.31
CA TYR A 514 4.38 -7.91 27.04
C TYR A 514 3.70 -6.92 26.08
N ILE A 515 4.19 -6.85 24.85
CA ILE A 515 3.63 -5.96 23.81
C ILE A 515 2.26 -6.50 23.39
N THR A 516 1.22 -5.70 23.64
CA THR A 516 -0.18 -6.14 23.49
C THR A 516 -1.10 -5.08 22.91
N PHE A 517 -0.79 -3.80 23.13
CA PHE A 517 -1.58 -2.64 22.71
C PHE A 517 -3.00 -2.58 23.30
N ASP A 518 -3.30 -3.30 24.39
CA ASP A 518 -4.67 -3.42 24.90
C ASP A 518 -5.28 -2.08 25.29
N LYS A 519 -4.50 -1.21 25.94
CA LYS A 519 -4.96 0.14 26.32
C LYS A 519 -5.11 1.08 25.12
N LEU A 520 -4.25 0.95 24.09
CA LEU A 520 -4.40 1.69 22.83
C LEU A 520 -5.69 1.30 22.10
N LEU A 521 -5.97 -0.01 22.01
CA LEU A 521 -7.09 -0.57 21.26
C LEU A 521 -8.43 -0.40 21.99
N SER A 522 -8.45 -0.46 23.32
CA SER A 522 -9.64 -0.21 24.14
C SER A 522 -10.00 1.27 24.26
N GLY A 523 -9.08 2.18 23.92
CA GLY A 523 -9.31 3.64 23.99
C GLY A 523 -10.35 4.19 23.00
N GLY A 524 -10.87 3.38 22.08
CA GLY A 524 -12.03 3.72 21.25
C GLY A 524 -11.80 4.75 20.13
N VAL A 525 -10.56 5.22 19.91
CA VAL A 525 -10.25 6.22 18.86
C VAL A 525 -9.30 5.65 17.80
N PHE A 526 -8.25 4.93 18.20
CA PHE A 526 -7.19 4.48 17.28
C PHE A 526 -7.69 3.53 16.19
N ALA A 527 -8.34 2.42 16.54
CA ALA A 527 -8.82 1.46 15.55
C ALA A 527 -9.91 2.05 14.62
N PRO A 528 -10.92 2.82 15.11
CA PRO A 528 -11.85 3.54 14.24
C PRO A 528 -11.17 4.52 13.29
N HIS A 529 -10.11 5.22 13.73
CA HIS A 529 -9.35 6.13 12.87
C HIS A 529 -8.64 5.38 11.73
N VAL A 530 -7.95 4.26 12.02
CA VAL A 530 -7.31 3.43 10.99
C VAL A 530 -8.32 2.84 10.02
N LYS A 531 -9.48 2.38 10.52
CA LYS A 531 -10.59 1.89 9.70
C LYS A 531 -11.12 2.95 8.74
N ASP A 532 -11.37 4.17 9.23
CA ASP A 532 -11.82 5.31 8.40
C ASP A 532 -10.82 5.64 7.30
N MET A 533 -9.52 5.68 7.63
CA MET A 533 -8.47 5.89 6.63
C MET A 533 -8.49 4.83 5.53
N LEU A 534 -8.55 3.55 5.90
CA LEU A 534 -8.63 2.45 4.93
C LEU A 534 -9.88 2.50 4.07
N HIS A 535 -11.05 2.84 4.64
CA HIS A 535 -12.29 2.99 3.89
C HIS A 535 -12.21 4.12 2.86
N ARG A 536 -11.66 5.27 3.24
CA ARG A 536 -11.49 6.42 2.32
C ARG A 536 -10.50 6.11 1.20
N LEU A 537 -9.43 5.37 1.52
CA LEU A 537 -8.48 4.90 0.52
C LEU A 537 -9.16 3.88 -0.42
N GLU A 538 -9.85 2.87 0.09
CA GLU A 538 -10.57 1.88 -0.73
C GLU A 538 -11.64 2.53 -1.62
N GLU A 539 -12.43 3.48 -1.11
CA GLU A 539 -13.41 4.25 -1.88
C GLU A 539 -12.72 5.04 -3.02
N ALA A 540 -11.56 5.65 -2.77
CA ALA A 540 -10.83 6.42 -3.76
C ALA A 540 -10.19 5.55 -4.85
N TYR A 541 -9.59 4.42 -4.46
CA TYR A 541 -8.97 3.46 -5.38
C TYR A 541 -10.00 2.60 -6.12
N GLY A 542 -11.22 2.45 -5.60
CA GLY A 542 -12.27 1.61 -6.16
C GLY A 542 -12.05 0.10 -5.95
N GLN A 543 -11.08 -0.27 -5.11
CA GLN A 543 -10.75 -1.66 -4.77
C GLN A 543 -10.05 -1.73 -3.41
N PRO A 544 -10.02 -2.91 -2.77
CA PRO A 544 -9.33 -3.10 -1.49
C PRO A 544 -7.88 -2.63 -1.51
N VAL A 545 -7.39 -2.11 -0.37
CA VAL A 545 -6.04 -1.57 -0.23
C VAL A 545 -5.34 -2.09 1.02
N ASP A 546 -4.01 -2.09 1.01
CA ASP A 546 -3.20 -2.16 2.20
C ASP A 546 -2.34 -0.91 2.39
N MET A 547 -2.10 -0.57 3.65
CA MET A 547 -1.36 0.62 4.08
C MET A 547 -0.34 0.24 5.14
N GLU A 548 0.93 0.56 4.90
CA GLU A 548 1.98 0.52 5.91
C GLU A 548 2.06 1.88 6.63
N PHE A 549 2.24 1.86 7.94
CA PHE A 549 2.32 3.07 8.75
C PHE A 549 3.29 2.95 9.91
N ALA A 550 3.72 4.10 10.43
CA ALA A 550 4.46 4.22 11.68
C ALA A 550 3.99 5.45 12.46
N SER A 551 4.26 5.47 13.77
CA SER A 551 3.92 6.59 14.65
C SER A 551 5.04 6.84 15.64
N ASP A 552 5.41 8.11 15.80
CA ASP A 552 6.28 8.60 16.86
C ASP A 552 5.50 9.03 18.12
N GLY A 553 4.17 9.00 18.06
CA GLY A 553 3.26 9.37 19.14
C GLY A 553 2.63 10.75 18.98
N GLU A 554 3.18 11.58 18.09
CA GLU A 554 2.65 12.89 17.74
C GLU A 554 1.96 12.86 16.37
N MET A 555 2.52 12.11 15.42
CA MET A 555 2.04 12.02 14.04
C MET A 555 1.85 10.58 13.59
N PHE A 556 0.86 10.37 12.73
CA PHE A 556 0.62 9.11 12.04
C PHE A 556 1.21 9.18 10.63
N TYR A 557 2.29 8.45 10.38
CA TYR A 557 3.00 8.48 9.10
C TYR A 557 2.53 7.37 8.18
N VAL A 558 2.04 7.74 6.99
CA VAL A 558 1.82 6.79 5.89
C VAL A 558 3.16 6.49 5.23
N LEU A 559 3.55 5.22 5.24
CA LEU A 559 4.84 4.76 4.68
C LEU A 559 4.68 4.13 3.30
N GLN A 560 3.54 3.49 3.06
CA GLN A 560 3.18 2.89 1.77
C GLN A 560 1.67 2.70 1.73
N CYS A 561 1.08 2.78 0.55
CA CYS A 561 -0.31 2.40 0.32
C CYS A 561 -0.44 1.88 -1.10
N ARG A 562 -1.09 0.73 -1.25
CA ARG A 562 -1.26 0.09 -2.56
C ARG A 562 -2.59 -0.64 -2.64
N PRO A 563 -3.10 -0.85 -3.85
CA PRO A 563 -4.23 -1.74 -4.04
C PRO A 563 -3.84 -3.19 -3.79
N LEU A 564 -4.70 -3.92 -3.08
CA LEU A 564 -4.55 -5.34 -2.88
C LEU A 564 -4.79 -6.05 -4.22
N SER A 565 -3.78 -6.78 -4.69
CA SER A 565 -3.89 -7.46 -5.97
C SER A 565 -5.00 -8.51 -5.95
N GLN A 566 -5.90 -8.46 -6.93
CA GLN A 566 -6.89 -9.51 -7.15
C GLN A 566 -6.20 -10.88 -7.39
N ALA A 567 -4.98 -10.90 -7.93
CA ALA A 567 -4.24 -12.15 -8.16
C ALA A 567 -3.94 -12.94 -6.86
N GLU A 568 -3.59 -12.27 -5.75
CA GLU A 568 -3.42 -12.93 -4.45
C GLU A 568 -4.74 -13.04 -3.66
N GLN A 569 -5.72 -12.17 -3.94
CA GLN A 569 -7.02 -12.13 -3.28
C GLN A 569 -8.17 -12.77 -4.06
N SER A 570 -7.87 -13.67 -5.00
CA SER A 570 -8.83 -14.30 -5.92
C SER A 570 -9.00 -13.49 -7.20
N GLN A 571 -8.59 -14.06 -8.36
CA GLN A 571 -9.46 -13.98 -9.55
C GLN A 571 -10.87 -14.13 -9.00
N ALA A 572 -11.82 -13.22 -9.22
CA ALA A 572 -13.18 -13.37 -8.73
C ALA A 572 -13.56 -14.86 -8.83
N VAL A 573 -13.51 -15.60 -7.71
CA VAL A 573 -13.44 -17.06 -7.77
C VAL A 573 -14.88 -17.42 -8.08
N SER A 574 -15.17 -17.51 -9.37
CA SER A 574 -16.46 -17.95 -9.83
C SER A 574 -16.52 -19.41 -9.50
N ILE A 575 -17.26 -19.74 -8.44
CA ILE A 575 -17.54 -21.13 -8.11
C ILE A 575 -18.17 -21.74 -9.36
N PRO A 576 -17.55 -22.75 -9.97
CA PRO A 576 -18.06 -23.28 -11.22
C PRO A 576 -19.49 -23.81 -11.01
N SER A 577 -20.40 -23.37 -11.87
CA SER A 577 -21.84 -23.69 -11.74
C SER A 577 -22.21 -25.03 -12.38
N ASP A 578 -21.31 -25.58 -13.19
CA ASP A 578 -21.46 -26.72 -14.07
C ASP A 578 -20.68 -27.97 -13.59
N VAL A 579 -20.24 -27.99 -12.33
CA VAL A 579 -19.60 -29.18 -11.75
C VAL A 579 -20.66 -30.29 -11.59
N PRO A 580 -20.45 -31.49 -12.18
CA PRO A 580 -21.33 -32.63 -11.97
C PRO A 580 -21.43 -32.98 -10.48
N GLU A 581 -22.63 -33.30 -10.00
CA GLU A 581 -22.87 -33.60 -8.58
C GLU A 581 -21.98 -34.76 -8.07
N ALA A 582 -21.72 -35.74 -8.93
CA ALA A 582 -20.85 -36.88 -8.62
C ALA A 582 -19.38 -36.50 -8.35
N ASP A 583 -18.93 -35.34 -8.84
CA ASP A 583 -17.57 -34.85 -8.68
C ASP A 583 -17.42 -33.86 -7.53
N VAL A 584 -18.52 -33.47 -6.88
CA VAL A 584 -18.51 -32.60 -5.70
C VAL A 584 -18.20 -33.43 -4.44
N LEU A 585 -17.18 -33.00 -3.69
CA LEU A 585 -16.83 -33.61 -2.41
C LEU A 585 -17.47 -32.89 -1.22
N PHE A 586 -17.45 -31.55 -1.19
CA PHE A 586 -18.12 -30.78 -0.17
C PHE A 586 -18.38 -29.32 -0.60
N SER A 587 -19.29 -28.64 0.09
CA SER A 587 -19.51 -27.19 -0.04
C SER A 587 -19.52 -26.48 1.31
N ALA A 588 -19.34 -25.16 1.31
CA ALA A 588 -19.50 -24.30 2.48
C ALA A 588 -20.25 -23.01 2.09
N ASP A 589 -20.91 -22.38 3.06
CA ASP A 589 -21.75 -21.19 2.89
C ASP A 589 -21.50 -20.10 3.94
N ARG A 590 -20.46 -20.24 4.78
CA ARG A 590 -20.19 -19.32 5.87
C ARG A 590 -18.72 -19.29 6.27
N TYR A 591 -18.25 -18.10 6.65
CA TYR A 591 -16.89 -17.83 7.11
C TYR A 591 -15.83 -18.28 6.10
N VAL A 592 -16.17 -18.20 4.82
CA VAL A 592 -15.30 -18.59 3.71
C VAL A 592 -14.33 -17.44 3.43
N ARG A 593 -13.04 -17.76 3.36
CA ARG A 593 -12.02 -16.83 2.83
C ARG A 593 -11.97 -16.92 1.32
N SER A 594 -11.49 -15.90 0.64
CA SER A 594 -11.32 -16.01 -0.81
C SER A 594 -10.03 -16.79 -1.12
N GLY A 595 -10.08 -17.73 -2.06
CA GLY A 595 -8.91 -18.52 -2.47
C GLY A 595 -9.21 -19.67 -3.43
N TRP A 596 -8.16 -20.12 -4.11
CA TRP A 596 -8.20 -21.27 -5.02
C TRP A 596 -7.12 -22.28 -4.64
N VAL A 597 -7.54 -23.42 -4.09
CA VAL A 597 -6.64 -24.50 -3.69
C VAL A 597 -6.77 -25.62 -4.71
N SER A 598 -5.76 -25.86 -5.54
CA SER A 598 -5.79 -26.88 -6.61
C SER A 598 -4.63 -27.85 -6.52
N GLY A 599 -4.71 -28.95 -7.27
CA GLY A 599 -3.64 -29.94 -7.36
C GLY A 599 -3.43 -30.71 -6.05
N ILE A 600 -4.49 -30.90 -5.26
CA ILE A 600 -4.45 -31.69 -4.04
C ILE A 600 -4.54 -33.17 -4.40
N GLU A 601 -3.49 -33.90 -4.06
CA GLU A 601 -3.31 -35.33 -4.36
C GLU A 601 -3.73 -36.22 -3.20
N TYR A 602 -3.60 -35.72 -1.96
CA TYR A 602 -3.90 -36.49 -0.76
C TYR A 602 -4.84 -35.76 0.20
N ILE A 603 -5.73 -36.52 0.84
CA ILE A 603 -6.58 -36.03 1.94
C ILE A 603 -6.27 -36.87 3.17
N VAL A 604 -5.88 -36.21 4.26
CA VAL A 604 -5.85 -36.81 5.59
C VAL A 604 -7.16 -36.48 6.27
N TYR A 605 -8.05 -37.46 6.33
CA TYR A 605 -9.38 -37.35 6.91
C TYR A 605 -9.40 -38.04 8.28
N VAL A 606 -9.50 -37.26 9.34
CA VAL A 606 -9.81 -37.77 10.68
C VAL A 606 -11.33 -37.80 10.78
N ASP A 607 -11.92 -39.00 10.80
CA ASP A 607 -13.36 -39.17 10.79
C ASP A 607 -13.98 -38.59 12.07
N PRO A 608 -14.84 -37.55 11.99
CA PRO A 608 -15.43 -36.94 13.17
C PRO A 608 -16.28 -37.89 14.02
N VAL A 609 -16.99 -38.82 13.38
CA VAL A 609 -17.87 -39.78 14.06
C VAL A 609 -17.04 -40.86 14.75
N ALA A 610 -16.01 -41.37 14.07
CA ALA A 610 -15.10 -42.34 14.69
C ALA A 610 -14.31 -41.70 15.84
N TYR A 611 -13.83 -40.47 15.66
CA TYR A 611 -13.09 -39.73 16.67
C TYR A 611 -13.91 -39.45 17.94
N ASP A 612 -15.20 -39.12 17.80
CA ASP A 612 -16.09 -38.87 18.94
C ASP A 612 -16.27 -40.14 19.82
N ARG A 613 -16.23 -41.33 19.21
CA ARG A 613 -16.32 -42.64 19.89
C ARG A 613 -15.05 -43.04 20.64
N VAL A 614 -13.94 -42.32 20.48
CA VAL A 614 -12.68 -42.64 21.17
C VAL A 614 -12.77 -42.25 22.65
N GLU A 615 -12.82 -43.24 23.54
CA GLU A 615 -13.00 -42.99 24.98
C GLU A 615 -11.71 -42.54 25.68
N THR A 616 -10.54 -43.00 25.21
CA THR A 616 -9.26 -42.80 25.92
C THR A 616 -8.48 -41.59 25.40
N ARG A 617 -7.85 -40.86 26.33
CA ARG A 617 -6.98 -39.72 26.01
C ARG A 617 -5.76 -40.15 25.21
N GLU A 618 -5.19 -41.30 25.55
CA GLU A 618 -3.99 -41.86 24.94
C GLU A 618 -4.21 -42.12 23.45
N ARG A 619 -5.37 -42.67 23.07
CA ARG A 619 -5.72 -42.95 21.67
C ARG A 619 -5.94 -41.65 20.88
N ARG A 620 -6.58 -40.63 21.47
CA ARG A 620 -6.70 -39.29 20.85
C ARG A 620 -5.34 -38.62 20.61
N VAL A 621 -4.41 -38.75 21.56
CA VAL A 621 -3.03 -38.26 21.40
C VAL A 621 -2.29 -39.05 20.30
N ALA A 622 -2.51 -40.36 20.21
CA ALA A 622 -1.93 -41.18 19.15
C ALA A 622 -2.40 -40.73 17.76
N ILE A 623 -3.69 -40.41 17.61
CA ILE A 623 -4.26 -39.84 16.37
C ILE A 623 -3.53 -38.54 15.98
N GLY A 624 -3.32 -37.62 16.92
CA GLY A 624 -2.54 -36.39 16.66
C GLY A 624 -1.10 -36.67 16.21
N ARG A 625 -0.44 -37.67 16.80
CA ARG A 625 0.92 -38.08 16.39
C ARG A 625 0.96 -38.69 14.99
N VAL A 626 -0.06 -39.45 14.59
CA VAL A 626 -0.19 -39.98 13.22
C VAL A 626 -0.28 -38.84 12.24
N VAL A 627 -1.12 -37.83 12.51
CA VAL A 627 -1.23 -36.64 11.66
C VAL A 627 0.15 -35.96 11.52
N GLY A 628 0.89 -35.80 12.61
CA GLY A 628 2.26 -35.24 12.57
C GLY A 628 3.24 -36.06 11.73
N ARG A 629 3.20 -37.40 11.81
CA ARG A 629 4.02 -38.26 10.94
C ARG A 629 3.61 -38.14 9.46
N LEU A 630 2.32 -38.14 9.16
CA LEU A 630 1.81 -37.97 7.81
C LEU A 630 2.23 -36.63 7.19
N ASN A 631 2.28 -35.57 7.99
CA ASN A 631 2.77 -34.27 7.56
C ASN A 631 4.22 -34.30 7.05
N HIS A 632 5.05 -35.24 7.53
CA HIS A 632 6.42 -35.42 7.05
C HIS A 632 6.56 -36.41 5.88
N VAL A 633 5.64 -37.37 5.76
CA VAL A 633 5.68 -38.41 4.71
C VAL A 633 5.03 -37.94 3.41
N LEU A 634 3.98 -37.12 3.48
CA LEU A 634 3.24 -36.67 2.30
C LEU A 634 3.96 -35.52 1.57
N PRO A 635 3.80 -35.41 0.23
CA PRO A 635 4.43 -34.33 -0.52
C PRO A 635 3.95 -32.95 -0.07
N ARG A 636 4.90 -32.04 0.16
CA ARG A 636 4.62 -30.67 0.63
C ARG A 636 3.58 -29.98 -0.25
N ARG A 637 2.60 -29.32 0.37
CA ARG A 637 1.54 -28.55 -0.29
C ARG A 637 0.65 -29.33 -1.26
N LYS A 638 0.72 -30.66 -1.25
CA LYS A 638 -0.11 -31.54 -2.09
C LYS A 638 -1.18 -32.30 -1.30
N PHE A 639 -1.34 -31.97 -0.01
CA PHE A 639 -2.34 -32.60 0.84
C PHE A 639 -3.10 -31.60 1.71
N ILE A 640 -4.30 -31.98 2.10
CA ILE A 640 -5.15 -31.23 3.03
C ILE A 640 -5.50 -32.07 4.25
N LEU A 641 -5.78 -31.39 5.35
CA LEU A 641 -6.20 -31.99 6.61
C LEU A 641 -7.69 -31.69 6.81
N ILE A 642 -8.49 -32.72 7.08
CA ILE A 642 -9.92 -32.58 7.34
C ILE A 642 -10.23 -33.37 8.62
N GLY A 643 -10.89 -32.76 9.60
CA GLY A 643 -11.28 -33.52 10.80
C GLY A 643 -12.14 -32.78 11.80
N PRO A 644 -12.43 -33.40 12.96
CA PRO A 644 -13.41 -32.89 13.91
C PRO A 644 -12.96 -31.61 14.60
N GLY A 645 -13.89 -30.66 14.68
CA GLY A 645 -13.88 -29.52 15.60
C GLY A 645 -12.53 -28.79 15.72
N ARG A 646 -12.05 -28.57 16.95
CA ARG A 646 -10.98 -27.63 17.30
C ARG A 646 -9.58 -28.25 17.25
N TRP A 647 -8.88 -28.09 16.13
CA TRP A 647 -7.51 -28.60 16.01
C TRP A 647 -6.56 -27.79 16.89
N GLY A 648 -5.68 -28.48 17.63
CA GLY A 648 -4.73 -27.86 18.56
C GLY A 648 -5.30 -27.35 19.88
N SER A 649 -6.57 -27.64 20.16
CA SER A 649 -7.15 -27.36 21.47
C SER A 649 -6.54 -28.23 22.58
N ASN A 650 -6.49 -27.69 23.80
CA ASN A 650 -6.23 -28.49 25.00
C ASN A 650 -7.41 -29.42 25.34
N ASP A 651 -8.61 -29.12 24.84
CA ASP A 651 -9.76 -30.01 24.92
C ASP A 651 -9.75 -31.01 23.75
N ILE A 652 -9.09 -32.14 23.98
CA ILE A 652 -8.94 -33.23 23.00
C ILE A 652 -10.26 -33.91 22.64
N ARG A 653 -11.35 -33.66 23.39
CA ARG A 653 -12.68 -34.19 23.04
C ARG A 653 -13.31 -33.40 21.91
N LEU A 654 -12.97 -32.12 21.81
CA LEU A 654 -13.54 -31.19 20.84
C LEU A 654 -12.74 -31.10 19.54
N GLY A 655 -11.54 -31.70 19.45
CA GLY A 655 -10.77 -31.77 18.21
C GLY A 655 -9.43 -32.50 18.34
N VAL A 656 -8.62 -32.47 17.28
CA VAL A 656 -7.38 -33.27 17.19
C VAL A 656 -6.22 -32.56 17.90
N PRO A 657 -5.50 -33.23 18.84
CA PRO A 657 -4.39 -32.62 19.58
C PRO A 657 -3.11 -32.58 18.74
N VAL A 658 -3.00 -31.55 17.91
CA VAL A 658 -1.82 -31.29 17.07
C VAL A 658 -1.17 -29.96 17.41
N ARG A 659 0.13 -29.84 17.12
CA ARG A 659 0.87 -28.58 17.16
C ARG A 659 1.12 -28.12 15.73
N TYR A 660 1.56 -26.87 15.58
CA TYR A 660 1.96 -26.34 14.27
C TYR A 660 2.96 -27.25 13.51
N ALA A 661 3.97 -27.79 14.22
CA ALA A 661 4.95 -28.71 13.64
C ALA A 661 4.30 -29.96 13.01
N ASP A 662 3.11 -30.35 13.47
CA ASP A 662 2.40 -31.52 12.98
C ASP A 662 1.56 -31.24 11.72
N ILE A 663 1.42 -29.97 11.28
CA ILE A 663 0.53 -29.59 10.16
C ILE A 663 1.17 -28.66 9.10
N HIS A 664 2.39 -28.15 9.35
CA HIS A 664 3.01 -27.07 8.58
C HIS A 664 3.29 -27.36 7.08
N HIS A 665 3.29 -28.62 6.63
CA HIS A 665 3.45 -28.96 5.20
C HIS A 665 2.13 -29.06 4.44
N SER A 666 0.98 -29.04 5.14
CA SER A 666 -0.33 -29.10 4.52
C SER A 666 -0.62 -27.85 3.69
N ARG A 667 -1.51 -27.99 2.70
CA ARG A 667 -2.00 -26.84 1.92
C ARG A 667 -3.18 -26.15 2.60
N MET A 668 -4.01 -26.93 3.28
CA MET A 668 -5.27 -26.47 3.88
C MET A 668 -5.65 -27.32 5.09
N LEU A 669 -6.24 -26.69 6.10
CA LEU A 669 -6.85 -27.30 7.27
C LEU A 669 -8.37 -27.02 7.27
N ILE A 670 -9.15 -28.07 7.44
CA ILE A 670 -10.61 -28.03 7.41
C ILE A 670 -11.16 -28.59 8.72
N GLU A 671 -11.86 -27.74 9.48
CA GLU A 671 -12.52 -28.14 10.71
C GLU A 671 -13.98 -28.47 10.44
N VAL A 672 -14.39 -29.69 10.76
CA VAL A 672 -15.73 -30.21 10.51
C VAL A 672 -16.55 -30.19 11.79
N ALA A 673 -17.65 -29.44 11.78
CA ALA A 673 -18.64 -29.40 12.85
C ALA A 673 -19.91 -30.17 12.45
N ARG A 674 -20.10 -31.35 13.07
CA ARG A 674 -21.27 -32.21 12.89
C ARG A 674 -22.26 -32.02 14.05
N GLN A 675 -23.55 -31.90 13.77
CA GLN A 675 -24.62 -31.74 14.76
C GLN A 675 -24.75 -33.00 15.64
N LYS A 676 -24.83 -32.79 16.96
CA LYS A 676 -25.00 -33.83 17.98
C LYS A 676 -26.11 -33.45 18.95
N GLY A 677 -27.18 -34.25 19.01
CA GLY A 677 -28.27 -34.06 19.97
C GLY A 677 -28.95 -32.67 19.89
N GLY A 678 -29.00 -32.07 18.70
CA GLY A 678 -29.52 -30.72 18.48
C GLY A 678 -28.49 -29.59 18.59
N TYR A 679 -27.27 -29.86 19.06
CA TYR A 679 -26.18 -28.89 19.21
C TYR A 679 -25.10 -29.06 18.14
N VAL A 680 -24.64 -27.97 17.52
CA VAL A 680 -23.51 -27.98 16.58
C VAL A 680 -22.24 -27.58 17.35
N PRO A 681 -21.19 -28.43 17.38
CA PRO A 681 -19.93 -28.10 18.04
C PRO A 681 -19.31 -26.84 17.44
N GLU A 682 -18.78 -25.97 18.28
CA GLU A 682 -18.04 -24.80 17.81
C GLU A 682 -16.66 -25.20 17.27
N VAL A 683 -16.41 -24.85 16.00
CA VAL A 683 -15.06 -24.86 15.40
C VAL A 683 -14.16 -23.82 16.08
N SER A 684 -12.84 -24.02 16.00
CA SER A 684 -11.87 -23.08 16.56
C SER A 684 -11.61 -21.90 15.64
N PHE A 685 -11.98 -21.96 14.37
CA PHE A 685 -11.53 -21.00 13.36
C PHE A 685 -10.00 -20.96 13.20
N GLY A 686 -9.33 -22.05 13.56
CA GLY A 686 -7.87 -22.15 13.61
C GLY A 686 -7.24 -21.33 14.75
N THR A 687 -8.01 -20.72 15.66
CA THR A 687 -7.54 -19.78 16.71
C THR A 687 -6.36 -20.30 17.54
N HIS A 688 -6.35 -21.60 17.87
CA HIS A 688 -5.32 -22.21 18.72
C HIS A 688 -3.89 -22.12 18.18
N PHE A 689 -3.73 -21.94 16.87
CA PHE A 689 -2.46 -21.66 16.21
C PHE A 689 -2.68 -20.73 15.01
N PHE A 690 -3.63 -19.81 15.14
CA PHE A 690 -4.14 -19.00 14.02
C PHE A 690 -3.03 -18.20 13.36
N GLN A 691 -2.20 -17.57 14.19
CA GLN A 691 -1.01 -16.88 13.72
C GLN A 691 -0.11 -17.82 12.93
N ASP A 692 0.10 -19.05 13.40
CA ASP A 692 0.92 -20.02 12.67
C ASP A 692 0.30 -20.44 11.32
N LEU A 693 -1.04 -20.51 11.19
CA LEU A 693 -1.71 -20.77 9.89
C LEU A 693 -1.52 -19.64 8.90
N VAL A 694 -1.70 -18.40 9.37
CA VAL A 694 -1.50 -17.18 8.58
C VAL A 694 -0.08 -17.16 8.01
N GLU A 695 0.92 -17.36 8.88
CA GLU A 695 2.34 -17.33 8.52
C GLU A 695 2.73 -18.49 7.60
N ALA A 696 2.22 -19.69 7.88
CA ALA A 696 2.48 -20.85 7.04
C ALA A 696 1.68 -20.86 5.75
N ARG A 697 0.84 -19.85 5.48
CA ARG A 697 -0.06 -19.81 4.31
C ARG A 697 -0.86 -21.11 4.17
N ILE A 698 -1.36 -21.63 5.29
CA ILE A 698 -2.24 -22.80 5.30
C ILE A 698 -3.66 -22.24 5.21
N ASP A 699 -4.39 -22.63 4.16
CA ASP A 699 -5.77 -22.20 4.00
C ASP A 699 -6.65 -22.84 5.09
N TYR A 700 -7.66 -22.11 5.55
CA TYR A 700 -8.55 -22.55 6.60
C TYR A 700 -10.00 -22.49 6.11
N LEU A 701 -10.78 -23.53 6.39
CA LEU A 701 -12.21 -23.57 6.10
C LEU A 701 -12.96 -24.31 7.21
N PRO A 702 -13.95 -23.67 7.85
CA PRO A 702 -14.90 -24.41 8.68
C PRO A 702 -15.98 -25.05 7.78
N LEU A 703 -16.27 -26.32 8.02
CA LEU A 703 -17.35 -27.05 7.36
C LEU A 703 -18.44 -27.40 8.35
N TYR A 704 -19.69 -27.23 7.91
CA TYR A 704 -20.90 -27.57 8.64
C TYR A 704 -21.74 -28.53 7.78
N PRO A 705 -21.36 -29.82 7.69
CA PRO A 705 -21.98 -30.75 6.74
C PRO A 705 -23.47 -30.95 6.94
N ASP A 706 -23.96 -30.76 8.17
CA ASP A 706 -25.36 -31.02 8.54
C ASP A 706 -26.25 -29.77 8.39
N ALA A 707 -25.70 -28.65 7.90
CA ALA A 707 -26.48 -27.46 7.58
C ALA A 707 -27.29 -27.66 6.29
N GLU A 708 -28.49 -27.06 6.23
CA GLU A 708 -29.37 -27.15 5.07
C GLU A 708 -28.70 -26.61 3.80
N GLY A 709 -28.80 -27.35 2.69
CA GLY A 709 -28.21 -26.97 1.40
C GLY A 709 -26.69 -27.20 1.27
N ILE A 710 -26.02 -27.70 2.31
CA ILE A 710 -24.60 -28.08 2.25
C ILE A 710 -24.45 -29.49 1.67
N ARG A 711 -23.55 -29.62 0.69
CA ARG A 711 -23.15 -30.90 0.10
C ARG A 711 -21.94 -31.44 0.87
N PHE A 712 -21.98 -32.73 1.22
CA PHE A 712 -20.83 -33.45 1.80
C PHE A 712 -20.89 -34.92 1.39
N ASN A 713 -19.92 -35.36 0.59
CA ASN A 713 -19.89 -36.70 -0.01
C ASN A 713 -19.32 -37.73 0.98
N GLU A 714 -20.14 -38.16 1.94
CA GLU A 714 -19.75 -39.16 2.93
C GLU A 714 -19.24 -40.46 2.29
N GLY A 715 -19.89 -40.89 1.19
CA GLY A 715 -19.51 -42.08 0.45
C GLY A 715 -18.06 -42.05 -0.01
N PHE A 716 -17.60 -40.92 -0.57
CA PHE A 716 -16.22 -40.76 -0.98
C PHE A 716 -15.24 -40.90 0.20
N PHE A 717 -15.48 -40.18 1.31
CA PHE A 717 -14.60 -40.21 2.47
C PHE A 717 -14.59 -41.57 3.19
N GLN A 718 -15.71 -42.29 3.18
CA GLN A 718 -15.87 -43.58 3.88
C GLN A 718 -15.53 -44.81 3.03
N GLN A 719 -15.60 -44.74 1.70
CA GLN A 719 -15.38 -45.89 0.82
C GLN A 719 -14.03 -45.86 0.10
N ALA A 720 -13.40 -44.69 -0.03
CA ALA A 720 -12.08 -44.60 -0.63
C ALA A 720 -11.04 -45.45 0.11
N ARG A 721 -10.13 -46.08 -0.64
CA ARG A 721 -9.06 -46.91 -0.08
C ARG A 721 -8.22 -46.10 0.91
N ASN A 722 -8.10 -46.61 2.14
CA ASN A 722 -7.25 -46.02 3.16
C ASN A 722 -5.79 -46.44 2.94
N LEU A 723 -4.90 -45.47 2.68
CA LEU A 723 -3.47 -45.70 2.53
C LEU A 723 -2.68 -45.65 3.84
N LEU A 724 -3.31 -45.32 4.98
CA LEU A 724 -2.62 -45.26 6.27
C LEU A 724 -1.81 -46.54 6.56
N PRO A 725 -2.37 -47.77 6.45
CA PRO A 725 -1.61 -48.99 6.74
C PRO A 725 -0.41 -49.24 5.81
N HIS A 726 -0.37 -48.59 4.64
CA HIS A 726 0.72 -48.72 3.68
C HIS A 726 1.81 -47.68 3.92
N LEU A 727 1.42 -46.44 4.27
CA LEU A 727 2.35 -45.34 4.51
C LEU A 727 2.97 -45.40 5.90
N LEU A 728 2.18 -45.79 6.90
CA LEU A 728 2.58 -45.92 8.30
C LEU A 728 2.09 -47.27 8.85
N PRO A 729 2.78 -48.39 8.53
CA PRO A 729 2.34 -49.73 8.93
C PRO A 729 2.21 -49.92 10.45
N GLU A 730 3.04 -49.22 11.23
CA GLU A 730 3.03 -49.25 12.70
C GLU A 730 1.76 -48.60 13.29
N ASP A 731 1.05 -47.77 12.53
CA ASP A 731 -0.16 -47.05 12.94
C ASP A 731 -1.43 -47.62 12.31
N ALA A 732 -1.35 -48.83 11.73
CA ALA A 732 -2.48 -49.45 11.04
C ALA A 732 -3.70 -49.71 11.94
N ASP A 733 -3.52 -49.76 13.27
CA ASP A 733 -4.61 -49.90 14.23
C ASP A 733 -5.51 -48.66 14.35
N LEU A 734 -5.04 -47.50 13.86
CA LEU A 734 -5.77 -46.22 13.83
C LEU A 734 -6.50 -45.98 12.50
N GLN A 735 -6.54 -46.97 11.61
CA GLN A 735 -7.17 -46.84 10.28
C GLN A 735 -8.69 -46.63 10.31
N GLN A 736 -9.33 -46.84 11.46
CA GLN A 736 -10.75 -46.55 11.66
C GLN A 736 -11.01 -45.06 11.89
N GLU A 737 -10.10 -44.38 12.59
CA GLU A 737 -10.20 -42.96 12.92
C GLU A 737 -9.48 -42.06 11.90
N VAL A 738 -8.36 -42.52 11.35
CA VAL A 738 -7.53 -41.74 10.40
C VAL A 738 -7.49 -42.43 9.04
N ARG A 739 -7.90 -41.68 8.02
CA ARG A 739 -7.88 -42.14 6.62
C ARG A 739 -6.97 -41.27 5.78
N VAL A 740 -6.08 -41.90 5.03
CA VAL A 740 -5.26 -41.23 4.01
C VAL A 740 -5.79 -41.63 2.65
N ILE A 741 -6.39 -40.69 1.94
CA ILE A 741 -7.02 -40.90 0.63
C ILE A 741 -6.10 -40.35 -0.45
N ASP A 742 -5.66 -41.21 -1.38
CA ASP A 742 -5.07 -40.76 -2.65
C ASP A 742 -6.21 -40.40 -3.61
N VAL A 743 -6.35 -39.10 -3.85
CA VAL A 743 -7.42 -38.54 -4.67
C VAL A 743 -7.29 -39.02 -6.11
N ARG A 744 -6.08 -39.12 -6.65
CA ARG A 744 -5.86 -39.57 -8.04
C ARG A 744 -6.29 -41.02 -8.20
N ALA A 745 -5.92 -41.88 -7.27
CA ALA A 745 -6.35 -43.28 -7.28
C ALA A 745 -7.87 -43.41 -7.14
N ALA A 746 -8.51 -42.59 -6.29
CA ALA A 746 -9.95 -42.62 -6.07
C ALA A 746 -10.77 -41.98 -7.21
N SER A 747 -10.17 -41.12 -8.03
CA SER A 747 -10.89 -40.28 -9.02
C SER A 747 -10.41 -40.43 -10.47
N ARG A 748 -9.73 -41.55 -10.80
CA ARG A 748 -9.22 -41.85 -12.15
C ARG A 748 -8.20 -40.83 -12.67
N GLY A 749 -7.28 -40.41 -11.82
CA GLY A 749 -6.16 -39.51 -12.15
C GLY A 749 -6.41 -38.03 -11.87
N ARG A 750 -7.65 -37.65 -11.51
CA ARG A 750 -8.03 -36.26 -11.18
C ARG A 750 -7.49 -35.85 -9.80
N THR A 751 -7.42 -34.54 -9.56
CA THR A 751 -7.02 -33.96 -8.27
C THR A 751 -8.16 -33.18 -7.64
N LEU A 752 -8.06 -32.93 -6.34
CA LEU A 752 -9.03 -32.12 -5.63
C LEU A 752 -8.72 -30.63 -5.83
N THR A 753 -9.75 -29.87 -6.17
CA THR A 753 -9.75 -28.41 -6.17
C THR A 753 -10.80 -27.89 -5.19
N VAL A 754 -10.45 -26.89 -4.39
CA VAL A 754 -11.35 -26.16 -3.49
C VAL A 754 -11.38 -24.70 -3.94
N ALA A 755 -12.50 -24.32 -4.55
CA ALA A 755 -12.81 -22.95 -4.93
C ALA A 755 -13.52 -22.26 -3.76
N MET A 756 -13.00 -21.14 -3.29
CA MET A 756 -13.54 -20.39 -2.15
C MET A 756 -13.75 -18.93 -2.56
N ASP A 757 -15.00 -18.47 -2.52
CA ASP A 757 -15.39 -17.08 -2.76
C ASP A 757 -15.85 -16.44 -1.46
N GLY A 758 -14.98 -15.63 -0.87
CA GLY A 758 -15.30 -14.90 0.35
C GLY A 758 -16.25 -13.73 0.15
N ASN A 759 -16.60 -13.33 -1.09
CA ASN A 759 -17.59 -12.27 -1.34
C ASN A 759 -19.00 -12.81 -1.21
N SER A 760 -19.27 -13.97 -1.82
CA SER A 760 -20.55 -14.68 -1.67
C SER A 760 -20.60 -15.58 -0.43
N ASP A 761 -19.49 -15.71 0.29
CA ASP A 761 -19.33 -16.57 1.46
C ASP A 761 -19.49 -18.07 1.12
N ARG A 762 -19.15 -18.47 -0.12
CA ARG A 762 -19.37 -19.82 -0.64
C ARG A 762 -18.06 -20.55 -0.96
N ALA A 763 -18.02 -21.85 -0.72
CA ALA A 763 -16.95 -22.72 -1.19
C ALA A 763 -17.49 -23.98 -1.86
N LEU A 764 -16.75 -24.50 -2.84
CA LEU A 764 -17.03 -25.77 -3.51
C LEU A 764 -15.73 -26.55 -3.69
N ALA A 765 -15.72 -27.77 -3.18
CA ALA A 765 -14.65 -28.72 -3.38
C ALA A 765 -15.07 -29.77 -4.39
N PHE A 766 -14.30 -29.93 -5.46
CA PHE A 766 -14.63 -30.81 -6.57
C PHE A 766 -13.39 -31.48 -7.17
N LEU A 767 -13.63 -32.60 -7.85
CA LEU A 767 -12.61 -33.36 -8.57
C LEU A 767 -12.40 -32.75 -9.97
N GLY A 768 -11.21 -32.24 -10.22
CA GLY A 768 -10.82 -31.57 -11.48
C GLY A 768 -9.57 -32.18 -12.11
N ALA A 769 -9.34 -31.85 -13.39
CA ALA A 769 -8.17 -32.29 -14.14
C ALA A 769 -6.86 -31.83 -13.50
#